data_AF-A0A0U2NAT9-F1
#
_entry.id   AF-A0A0U2NAT9-F1
#
_cell.length_a   1.000
_cell.length_b   1.000
_cell.length_c   1.000
_cell.angle_alpha   90.00
_cell.angle_beta   90.00
_cell.angle_gamma   90.00
#
_symmetry.space_group_name_H-M   'P 1'
#
loop_
_entity.id
_entity.type
_entity.pdbx_description
1 polymer ?
#
loop_
_entity_poly.entity_id
_entity_poly.type
_entity_poly.pdbx_seq_one_letter_code
_entity_poly.pdbx_strand_id
1 'polypeptide(L)'
;MAKIDDVANKAGVSKGTVSNVFSQKRPTSKEVTERVLRASKELNYVPNHIARSLVTKKTMAIGLTIPNGNFFFSAFHNQFINAVVLEASHHGYRVLLDTMPQQEVKTQSLASYPIDGAIVMSPTEEDERIHLMQQGQIPFVTVGRVNNLGMEDAAIVDNDNAKIMDDICQYLTDKGHRSFMFLNAVEGMTVSVDRKEAFIRNMEARGIGPQHYIIHHKPDLHTTEYMTYGYKETLNALTDSIKVTAIIADDDRTAFSVLNAIKDLNLRVPEDVSLFVICGDMSIMNQSTPALTSMDLQPSELGAHAVRMLMHKLGALEGEYVERVTIGSKIMERDSCAEARGNASGLEIRERRRIWKAGIIGLGDIGNYHLRNIADMDNIRVAAICDINRQAVKQTGDQLNLPAGKRYSDYKELLADEEIDFVISGVSNQFHYDVVKAAIEAGKPIMSEKPFTRTMEEADRLLALYRQKPIPCMIGFSYRYRPCFQYAKQLLQQGTLGKLRHIHVHYLQEENAPMFNKPFAWRYSKAAAGSGVLADIGSHMIDAARFFVGEFKRLSAMMNTFIDRRTDPRTGELVKVDVDDYAGFQCVLEGDVMGTFYTHKNAIGARNQFEVALFGDLGTARFSVEKPNEVHLAVRSGMRMELVEQTVHLDGSKMTTLLQDFVDGLENKPSALYPSFMDGYRNQQVMQIIMDAAEDGVTKQVDLTGQP
;
A
#
# COMPACT_ATOMS: atom_id res chain seq x y z
N MET A 1 5.46 -39.34 -32.74
CA MET A 1 6.72 -38.58 -32.49
C MET A 1 7.83 -39.29 -33.24
N ALA A 2 8.63 -38.57 -34.03
CA ALA A 2 9.78 -39.15 -34.72
C ALA A 2 10.79 -39.72 -33.71
N LYS A 3 11.43 -40.84 -34.03
CA LYS A 3 12.48 -41.50 -33.25
C LYS A 3 13.85 -41.16 -33.84
N ILE A 4 14.92 -41.41 -33.08
CA ILE A 4 16.31 -41.17 -33.54
C ILE A 4 16.64 -41.94 -34.83
N ASP A 5 15.97 -43.09 -35.03
CA ASP A 5 16.08 -43.94 -36.21
C ASP A 5 15.54 -43.25 -37.46
N ASP A 6 14.46 -42.50 -37.32
CA ASP A 6 13.83 -41.77 -38.43
C ASP A 6 14.75 -40.64 -38.92
N VAL A 7 15.42 -39.96 -37.97
CA VAL A 7 16.44 -38.95 -38.28
C VAL A 7 17.67 -39.59 -38.93
N ALA A 8 18.14 -40.73 -38.43
CA ALA A 8 19.29 -41.44 -38.97
C ALA A 8 19.05 -41.88 -40.42
N ASN A 9 17.88 -42.46 -40.69
CA ASN A 9 17.45 -42.87 -42.02
C ASN A 9 17.33 -41.67 -42.97
N LYS A 10 16.70 -40.58 -42.53
CA LYS A 10 16.50 -39.39 -43.36
C LYS A 10 17.79 -38.62 -43.63
N ALA A 11 18.69 -38.56 -42.66
CA ALA A 11 20.00 -37.93 -42.81
C ALA A 11 21.02 -38.84 -43.52
N GLY A 12 20.72 -40.13 -43.73
CA GLY A 12 21.62 -41.10 -44.37
C GLY A 12 22.86 -41.42 -43.54
N VAL A 13 22.71 -41.54 -42.21
CA VAL A 13 23.81 -41.80 -41.26
C VAL A 13 23.40 -42.82 -40.20
N SER A 14 24.35 -43.30 -39.39
CA SER A 14 24.05 -44.22 -38.29
C SER A 14 23.34 -43.52 -37.12
N LYS A 15 22.57 -44.26 -36.30
CA LYS A 15 22.00 -43.75 -35.03
C LYS A 15 23.08 -43.12 -34.13
N GLY A 16 24.26 -43.73 -34.09
CA GLY A 16 25.41 -43.22 -33.33
C GLY A 16 25.90 -41.87 -33.86
N THR A 17 25.86 -41.66 -35.16
CA THR A 17 26.20 -40.37 -35.80
C THR A 17 25.19 -39.28 -35.44
N VAL A 18 23.89 -39.58 -35.48
CA VAL A 18 22.84 -38.64 -35.01
C VAL A 18 23.03 -38.29 -33.54
N SER A 19 23.31 -39.30 -32.71
CA SER A 19 23.60 -39.11 -31.28
C SER A 19 24.84 -38.22 -31.05
N ASN A 20 25.90 -38.37 -31.85
CA ASN A 20 27.11 -37.53 -31.76
C ASN A 20 26.87 -36.09 -32.19
N VAL A 21 26.02 -35.84 -33.19
CA VAL A 21 25.65 -34.48 -33.60
C VAL A 21 24.95 -33.73 -32.46
N PHE A 22 24.05 -34.39 -31.73
CA PHE A 22 23.35 -33.78 -30.59
C PHE A 22 24.14 -33.78 -29.28
N SER A 23 25.04 -34.75 -29.06
CA SER A 23 25.81 -34.88 -27.81
C SER A 23 27.20 -34.24 -27.86
N GLN A 24 27.69 -33.91 -29.06
CA GLN A 24 29.04 -33.41 -29.34
C GLN A 24 30.20 -34.26 -28.80
N LYS A 25 29.96 -35.50 -28.38
CA LYS A 25 30.98 -36.41 -27.80
C LYS A 25 32.09 -36.80 -28.78
N ARG A 26 31.83 -36.76 -30.08
CA ARG A 26 32.81 -37.06 -31.13
C ARG A 26 32.70 -36.02 -32.24
N PRO A 27 33.83 -35.56 -32.80
CA PRO A 27 33.81 -34.64 -33.93
C PRO A 27 33.02 -35.24 -35.08
N THR A 28 32.08 -34.48 -35.62
CA THR A 28 31.30 -34.85 -36.81
C THR A 28 31.52 -33.77 -37.86
N SER A 29 31.67 -34.14 -39.14
CA SER A 29 31.93 -33.15 -40.19
C SER A 29 30.79 -32.13 -40.28
N LYS A 30 31.11 -30.89 -40.69
CA LYS A 30 30.11 -29.83 -40.85
C LYS A 30 28.94 -30.27 -41.74
N GLU A 31 29.26 -30.92 -42.85
CA GLU A 31 28.26 -31.45 -43.79
C GLU A 31 27.31 -32.48 -43.15
N VAL A 32 27.84 -33.40 -42.34
CA VAL A 32 27.02 -34.42 -41.65
C VAL A 32 26.17 -33.78 -40.55
N THR A 33 26.71 -32.81 -39.81
CA THR A 33 26.00 -32.05 -38.78
C THR A 33 24.81 -31.31 -39.39
N GLU A 34 25.00 -30.60 -40.50
CA GLU A 34 23.94 -29.86 -41.19
C GLU A 34 22.83 -30.79 -41.71
N ARG A 35 23.20 -31.94 -42.29
CA ARG A 35 22.24 -32.96 -42.74
C ARG A 35 21.38 -33.49 -41.61
N VAL A 36 22.00 -33.81 -40.46
CA VAL A 36 21.29 -34.31 -39.29
C VAL A 36 20.37 -33.24 -38.70
N LEU A 37 20.82 -31.98 -38.60
CA LEU A 37 20.00 -30.88 -38.08
C LEU A 37 18.79 -30.59 -38.98
N ARG A 38 18.98 -30.62 -40.31
CA ARG A 38 17.90 -30.46 -41.29
C ARG A 38 16.86 -31.58 -41.17
N ALA A 39 17.31 -32.84 -41.17
CA ALA A 39 16.44 -34.00 -41.00
C ALA A 39 15.65 -33.94 -39.68
N SER A 40 16.28 -33.49 -38.60
CA SER A 40 15.64 -33.35 -37.29
C SER A 40 14.55 -32.28 -37.29
N LYS A 41 14.81 -31.12 -37.92
CA LYS A 41 13.83 -30.02 -38.05
C LYS A 41 12.62 -30.46 -38.87
N GLU A 42 12.83 -31.14 -39.99
CA GLU A 42 11.74 -31.62 -40.86
C GLU A 42 10.87 -32.70 -40.20
N LEU A 43 11.45 -33.48 -39.28
CA LEU A 43 10.75 -34.54 -38.56
C LEU A 43 10.15 -34.08 -37.24
N ASN A 44 10.30 -32.79 -36.87
CA ASN A 44 10.00 -32.28 -35.52
C ASN A 44 10.60 -33.19 -34.43
N TYR A 45 11.80 -33.71 -34.68
CA TYR A 45 12.50 -34.56 -33.72
C TYR A 45 13.20 -33.71 -32.66
N VAL A 46 12.89 -34.00 -31.40
CA VAL A 46 13.60 -33.45 -30.24
C VAL A 46 14.27 -34.62 -29.50
N PRO A 47 15.58 -34.55 -29.20
CA PRO A 47 16.27 -35.59 -28.45
C PRO A 47 15.57 -35.89 -27.11
N ASN A 48 15.29 -37.17 -26.87
CA ASN A 48 14.66 -37.60 -25.62
C ASN A 48 15.72 -37.68 -24.50
N HIS A 49 15.64 -36.75 -23.55
CA HIS A 49 16.57 -36.66 -22.42
C HIS A 49 16.51 -37.88 -21.46
N ILE A 50 15.34 -38.51 -21.29
CA ILE A 50 15.17 -39.72 -20.44
C ILE A 50 15.91 -40.92 -21.05
N ALA A 51 15.84 -41.09 -22.37
CA ALA A 51 16.57 -42.17 -23.05
C ALA A 51 18.10 -41.97 -22.95
N ARG A 52 18.57 -40.72 -22.90
CA ARG A 52 19.99 -40.38 -22.72
C ARG A 52 20.46 -40.60 -21.28
N SER A 53 19.62 -40.32 -20.28
CA SER A 53 19.99 -40.54 -18.87
C SER A 53 20.15 -42.02 -18.53
N LEU A 54 19.35 -42.90 -19.13
CA LEU A 54 19.48 -44.36 -18.98
C LEU A 54 20.83 -44.91 -19.45
N VAL A 55 21.42 -44.32 -20.50
CA VAL A 55 22.73 -44.75 -21.04
C VAL A 55 23.89 -44.11 -20.27
N THR A 56 23.76 -42.84 -19.90
CA THR A 56 24.84 -42.08 -19.25
C THR A 56 24.87 -42.25 -17.74
N LYS A 57 23.81 -42.80 -17.14
CA LYS A 57 23.55 -42.81 -15.69
C LYS A 57 23.60 -41.40 -15.07
N LYS A 58 23.39 -40.36 -15.88
CA LYS A 58 23.33 -38.95 -15.49
C LYS A 58 22.03 -38.35 -16.00
N THR A 59 21.29 -37.70 -15.11
CA THR A 59 20.00 -37.07 -15.36
C THR A 59 20.16 -35.69 -16.00
N MET A 60 21.34 -35.06 -15.82
CA MET A 60 21.59 -33.66 -16.18
C MET A 60 20.62 -32.70 -15.48
N ALA A 61 20.16 -33.08 -14.29
CA ALA A 61 19.35 -32.27 -13.40
C ALA A 61 20.00 -32.20 -12.02
N ILE A 62 20.03 -31.02 -11.42
CA ILE A 62 20.35 -30.85 -10.00
C ILE A 62 19.10 -30.36 -9.27
N GLY A 63 18.96 -30.76 -8.01
CA GLY A 63 17.95 -30.24 -7.11
C GLY A 63 18.40 -28.94 -6.46
N LEU A 64 17.48 -28.01 -6.25
CA LEU A 64 17.67 -26.86 -5.36
C LEU A 64 16.52 -26.87 -4.35
N THR A 65 16.84 -27.09 -3.07
CA THR A 65 15.86 -26.97 -1.98
C THR A 65 15.96 -25.60 -1.32
N ILE A 66 14.85 -24.87 -1.33
CA ILE A 66 14.71 -23.61 -0.62
C ILE A 66 13.51 -23.76 0.31
N PRO A 67 13.67 -23.71 1.64
CA PRO A 67 12.54 -23.81 2.53
C PRO A 67 11.67 -22.57 2.30
N ASN A 68 10.44 -22.78 1.82
CA ASN A 68 9.51 -21.68 1.60
C ASN A 68 8.12 -22.06 2.10
N GLY A 69 7.43 -21.10 2.70
CA GLY A 69 6.03 -21.23 3.06
C GLY A 69 5.10 -20.98 1.87
N ASN A 70 3.82 -20.70 2.16
CA ASN A 70 2.83 -20.24 1.16
C ASN A 70 3.11 -18.82 0.60
N PHE A 71 4.32 -18.28 0.79
CA PHE A 71 4.63 -16.87 0.55
C PHE A 71 5.78 -16.67 -0.44
N PHE A 72 5.79 -15.48 -1.03
CA PHE A 72 6.67 -15.05 -2.12
C PHE A 72 8.18 -15.18 -1.80
N PHE A 73 8.99 -15.43 -2.83
CA PHE A 73 10.46 -15.32 -2.76
C PHE A 73 10.90 -13.88 -2.48
N SER A 74 11.87 -13.70 -1.57
CA SER A 74 12.54 -12.44 -1.35
C SER A 74 13.47 -12.11 -2.53
N ALA A 75 13.95 -10.85 -2.59
CA ALA A 75 14.94 -10.45 -3.58
C ALA A 75 16.22 -11.28 -3.51
N PHE A 76 16.68 -11.62 -2.30
CA PHE A 76 17.79 -12.54 -2.06
C PHE A 76 17.56 -13.88 -2.77
N HIS A 77 16.40 -14.51 -2.54
CA HIS A 77 16.06 -15.79 -3.15
C HIS A 77 16.03 -15.69 -4.68
N ASN A 78 15.44 -14.63 -5.23
CA ASN A 78 15.37 -14.44 -6.68
C ASN A 78 16.77 -14.31 -7.31
N GLN A 79 17.66 -13.51 -6.72
CA GLN A 79 19.04 -13.34 -7.22
C GLN A 79 19.87 -14.63 -7.08
N PHE A 80 19.69 -15.36 -5.98
CA PHE A 80 20.34 -16.64 -5.73
C PHE A 80 19.87 -17.71 -6.73
N ILE A 81 18.55 -17.90 -6.89
CA ILE A 81 17.97 -18.85 -7.85
C ILE A 81 18.45 -18.54 -9.26
N ASN A 82 18.42 -17.27 -9.67
CA ASN A 82 18.88 -16.87 -11.00
C ASN A 82 20.35 -17.23 -11.23
N ALA A 83 21.22 -17.02 -10.23
CA ALA A 83 22.63 -17.40 -10.32
C ALA A 83 22.82 -18.92 -10.37
N VAL A 84 22.07 -19.69 -9.56
CA VAL A 84 22.11 -21.16 -9.59
C VAL A 84 21.67 -21.69 -10.97
N VAL A 85 20.58 -21.15 -11.52
CA VAL A 85 20.06 -21.55 -12.85
C VAL A 85 21.08 -21.22 -13.94
N LEU A 86 21.61 -20.00 -13.93
CA LEU A 86 22.57 -19.56 -14.94
C LEU A 86 23.85 -20.38 -14.89
N GLU A 87 24.45 -20.53 -13.71
CA GLU A 87 25.70 -21.28 -13.55
C GLU A 87 25.49 -22.77 -13.87
N ALA A 88 24.39 -23.40 -13.43
CA ALA A 88 24.11 -24.79 -13.76
C ALA A 88 23.97 -25.02 -15.27
N SER A 89 23.37 -24.04 -15.97
CA SER A 89 23.21 -24.10 -17.44
C SER A 89 24.54 -24.07 -18.18
N HIS A 90 25.56 -23.36 -17.68
CA HIS A 90 26.90 -23.36 -18.25
C HIS A 90 27.55 -24.75 -18.22
N HIS A 91 27.19 -25.58 -17.23
CA HIS A 91 27.65 -26.97 -17.10
C HIS A 91 26.68 -28.00 -17.73
N GLY A 92 25.65 -27.53 -18.46
CA GLY A 92 24.67 -28.38 -19.15
C GLY A 92 23.62 -29.02 -18.24
N TYR A 93 23.49 -28.55 -17.00
CA TYR A 93 22.51 -29.02 -16.02
C TYR A 93 21.25 -28.14 -16.01
N ARG A 94 20.11 -28.77 -15.71
CA ARG A 94 18.85 -28.08 -15.39
C ARG A 94 18.64 -28.09 -13.87
N VAL A 95 17.88 -27.14 -13.36
CA VAL A 95 17.60 -27.02 -11.93
C VAL A 95 16.15 -27.43 -11.67
N LEU A 96 15.93 -28.37 -10.75
CA LEU A 96 14.63 -28.70 -10.18
C LEU A 96 14.50 -27.98 -8.84
N LEU A 97 13.60 -27.01 -8.76
CA LEU A 97 13.37 -26.23 -7.55
C LEU A 97 12.31 -26.91 -6.68
N ASP A 98 12.64 -27.15 -5.41
CA ASP A 98 11.75 -27.68 -4.40
C ASP A 98 11.61 -26.68 -3.26
N THR A 99 10.36 -26.29 -3.02
CA THR A 99 9.98 -25.30 -2.03
C THR A 99 9.19 -25.91 -0.88
N MET A 100 9.12 -27.24 -0.78
CA MET A 100 8.29 -27.89 0.22
C MET A 100 8.76 -27.62 1.66
N PRO A 101 7.84 -27.41 2.60
CA PRO A 101 8.18 -27.26 4.02
C PRO A 101 8.73 -28.56 4.59
N GLN A 102 9.71 -28.46 5.50
CA GLN A 102 10.36 -29.61 6.14
C GLN A 102 9.34 -30.58 6.78
N GLN A 103 8.28 -30.06 7.41
CA GLN A 103 7.27 -30.85 8.14
C GLN A 103 6.36 -31.69 7.21
N GLU A 104 6.33 -31.36 5.91
CA GLU A 104 5.58 -32.08 4.88
C GLU A 104 6.44 -33.07 4.08
N VAL A 105 7.73 -33.18 4.41
CA VAL A 105 8.64 -34.17 3.84
C VAL A 105 8.29 -35.55 4.41
N LYS A 106 7.18 -36.13 3.95
CA LYS A 106 6.67 -37.42 4.45
C LYS A 106 6.79 -38.57 3.46
N THR A 107 7.10 -38.34 2.17
CA THR A 107 7.36 -39.44 1.19
C THR A 107 7.80 -39.02 -0.22
N GLN A 108 7.62 -37.75 -0.66
CA GLN A 108 8.04 -37.27 -1.99
C GLN A 108 8.98 -36.06 -1.88
N SER A 109 10.24 -36.27 -1.48
CA SER A 109 11.28 -35.21 -1.50
C SER A 109 12.06 -35.23 -2.80
N LEU A 110 12.84 -34.18 -3.10
CA LEU A 110 13.82 -34.18 -4.20
C LEU A 110 14.75 -35.40 -4.24
N ALA A 111 14.98 -36.07 -3.11
CA ALA A 111 15.76 -37.31 -3.08
C ALA A 111 15.08 -38.48 -3.83
N SER A 112 13.77 -38.41 -4.09
CA SER A 112 13.01 -39.36 -4.90
C SER A 112 12.96 -39.00 -6.40
N TYR A 113 13.38 -37.78 -6.76
CA TYR A 113 13.44 -37.33 -8.14
C TYR A 113 14.77 -37.74 -8.80
N PRO A 114 14.80 -37.94 -10.12
CA PRO A 114 16.03 -38.24 -10.84
C PRO A 114 16.90 -36.97 -10.96
N ILE A 115 17.67 -36.69 -9.92
CA ILE A 115 18.70 -35.64 -9.86
C ILE A 115 20.09 -36.28 -9.67
N ASP A 116 21.12 -35.63 -10.22
CA ASP A 116 22.52 -36.07 -10.06
C ASP A 116 23.15 -35.53 -8.77
N GLY A 117 22.63 -34.43 -8.23
CA GLY A 117 23.08 -33.80 -6.99
C GLY A 117 22.14 -32.67 -6.55
N ALA A 118 22.37 -32.10 -5.37
CA ALA A 118 21.48 -31.09 -4.79
C ALA A 118 22.22 -29.89 -4.16
N ILE A 119 21.57 -28.73 -4.17
CA ILE A 119 21.93 -27.56 -3.36
C ILE A 119 20.85 -27.41 -2.29
N VAL A 120 21.26 -27.31 -1.02
CA VAL A 120 20.35 -27.17 0.13
C VAL A 120 20.57 -25.82 0.79
N MET A 121 19.59 -24.93 0.70
CA MET A 121 19.68 -23.58 1.26
C MET A 121 19.01 -23.49 2.63
N SER A 122 19.55 -22.63 3.49
CA SER A 122 19.04 -22.31 4.83
C SER A 122 18.77 -23.56 5.67
N PRO A 123 19.81 -24.37 5.97
CA PRO A 123 19.67 -25.53 6.83
C PRO A 123 19.22 -25.13 8.25
N THR A 124 18.45 -26.01 8.87
CA THR A 124 18.18 -25.98 10.33
C THR A 124 19.25 -26.75 11.10
N GLU A 125 19.23 -26.71 12.44
CA GLU A 125 20.23 -27.44 13.24
C GLU A 125 20.18 -28.97 13.02
N GLU A 126 19.00 -29.53 12.78
CA GLU A 126 18.81 -30.94 12.39
C GLU A 126 17.88 -31.02 11.17
N ASP A 127 18.48 -30.96 9.98
CA ASP A 127 17.74 -30.87 8.72
C ASP A 127 17.46 -32.24 8.07
N GLU A 128 16.19 -32.62 8.00
CA GLU A 128 15.76 -33.90 7.40
C GLU A 128 16.09 -33.98 5.90
N ARG A 129 16.17 -32.84 5.18
CA ARG A 129 16.55 -32.83 3.76
C ARG A 129 17.96 -33.37 3.59
N ILE A 130 18.87 -33.00 4.49
CA ILE A 130 20.26 -33.45 4.49
C ILE A 130 20.31 -34.95 4.80
N HIS A 131 19.53 -35.43 5.78
CA HIS A 131 19.46 -36.85 6.11
C HIS A 131 19.00 -37.71 4.92
N LEU A 132 17.98 -37.26 4.18
CA LEU A 132 17.50 -37.96 2.99
C LEU A 132 18.52 -37.99 1.85
N MET A 133 19.29 -36.91 1.65
CA MET A 133 20.36 -36.89 0.65
C MET A 133 21.48 -37.86 1.02
N GLN A 134 21.83 -37.99 2.31
CA GLN A 134 22.79 -38.98 2.78
C GLN A 134 22.28 -40.41 2.54
N GLN A 135 21.05 -40.72 2.94
CA GLN A 135 20.45 -42.04 2.76
C GLN A 135 20.38 -42.43 1.27
N GLY A 136 20.05 -41.47 0.40
CA GLY A 136 19.99 -41.65 -1.05
C GLY A 136 21.35 -41.64 -1.75
N GLN A 137 22.45 -41.40 -1.03
CA GLN A 137 23.80 -41.21 -1.58
C GLN A 137 23.86 -40.13 -2.67
N ILE A 138 23.06 -39.08 -2.54
CA ILE A 138 22.99 -37.97 -3.50
C ILE A 138 24.04 -36.92 -3.08
N PRO A 139 25.02 -36.58 -3.94
CA PRO A 139 25.97 -35.52 -3.63
C PRO A 139 25.26 -34.18 -3.45
N PHE A 140 25.61 -33.44 -2.40
CA PHE A 140 25.01 -32.13 -2.15
C PHE A 140 26.02 -31.09 -1.68
N VAL A 141 25.62 -29.83 -1.82
CA VAL A 141 26.27 -28.64 -1.27
C VAL A 141 25.23 -27.87 -0.47
N THR A 142 25.64 -27.30 0.65
CA THR A 142 24.75 -26.48 1.49
C THR A 142 25.09 -25.01 1.36
N VAL A 143 24.06 -24.17 1.44
CA VAL A 143 24.19 -22.73 1.56
C VAL A 143 23.71 -22.31 2.95
N GLY A 144 24.68 -22.09 3.83
CA GLY A 144 24.48 -22.02 5.28
C GLY A 144 25.16 -23.18 6.03
N ARG A 145 25.53 -22.93 7.29
CA ARG A 145 26.15 -23.91 8.20
C ARG A 145 25.27 -25.14 8.46
N VAL A 146 25.89 -26.33 8.44
CA VAL A 146 25.25 -27.63 8.71
C VAL A 146 25.68 -28.15 10.07
N ASN A 147 24.72 -28.62 10.89
CA ASN A 147 24.98 -29.19 12.22
C ASN A 147 24.58 -30.66 12.38
N ASN A 148 23.99 -31.28 11.35
CA ASN A 148 23.62 -32.70 11.38
C ASN A 148 24.82 -33.59 11.74
N LEU A 149 24.58 -34.63 12.55
CA LEU A 149 25.61 -35.60 12.94
C LEU A 149 26.31 -36.23 11.72
N GLY A 150 27.65 -36.29 11.76
CA GLY A 150 28.48 -36.90 10.71
C GLY A 150 28.70 -36.02 9.47
N MET A 151 28.40 -34.72 9.54
CA MET A 151 28.54 -33.75 8.45
C MET A 151 29.71 -32.77 8.63
N GLU A 152 30.76 -33.19 9.35
CA GLU A 152 31.94 -32.36 9.57
C GLU A 152 32.64 -31.94 8.26
N ASP A 153 32.60 -32.80 7.23
CA ASP A 153 33.21 -32.57 5.92
C ASP A 153 32.19 -32.19 4.83
N ALA A 154 31.01 -31.67 5.21
CA ALA A 154 30.01 -31.23 4.25
C ALA A 154 30.52 -30.05 3.41
N ALA A 155 30.19 -30.07 2.11
CA ALA A 155 30.50 -28.96 1.21
C ALA A 155 29.56 -27.77 1.52
N ILE A 156 30.13 -26.64 1.95
CA ILE A 156 29.40 -25.48 2.46
C ILE A 156 29.83 -24.21 1.71
N VAL A 157 28.85 -23.43 1.27
CA VAL A 157 29.01 -22.04 0.90
C VAL A 157 28.23 -21.20 1.89
N ASP A 158 28.82 -20.18 2.50
CA ASP A 158 28.09 -19.35 3.47
C ASP A 158 28.57 -17.90 3.43
N ASN A 159 27.84 -17.01 4.09
CA ASN A 159 28.40 -15.74 4.54
C ASN A 159 28.92 -15.90 5.98
N ASP A 160 29.89 -15.06 6.36
CA ASP A 160 30.32 -14.99 7.75
C ASP A 160 29.30 -14.19 8.56
N ASN A 161 28.30 -14.88 9.08
CA ASN A 161 27.22 -14.27 9.86
C ASN A 161 27.71 -13.61 11.16
N ALA A 162 28.82 -14.09 11.74
CA ALA A 162 29.43 -13.45 12.88
C ALA A 162 30.05 -12.11 12.47
N LYS A 163 30.89 -12.10 11.43
CA LYS A 163 31.47 -10.88 10.89
C LYS A 163 30.42 -9.88 10.41
N ILE A 164 29.35 -10.33 9.78
CA ILE A 164 28.24 -9.45 9.37
C ILE A 164 27.69 -8.69 10.59
N MET A 165 27.44 -9.40 11.69
CA MET A 165 26.94 -8.75 12.90
C MET A 165 27.99 -7.88 13.57
N ASP A 166 29.27 -8.27 13.56
CA ASP A 166 30.38 -7.43 14.03
C ASP A 166 30.39 -6.10 13.28
N ASP A 167 30.33 -6.13 11.94
CA ASP A 167 30.38 -4.96 11.08
C ASP A 167 29.15 -4.05 11.29
N ILE A 168 27.94 -4.62 11.42
CA ILE A 168 26.70 -3.85 11.66
C ILE A 168 26.72 -3.21 13.05
N CYS A 169 27.11 -3.97 14.07
CA CYS A 169 27.18 -3.46 15.45
C CYS A 169 28.23 -2.37 15.56
N GLN A 170 29.40 -2.55 14.93
CA GLN A 170 30.44 -1.54 14.86
C GLN A 170 29.92 -0.26 14.17
N TYR A 171 29.33 -0.39 12.98
CA TYR A 171 28.77 0.74 12.23
C TYR A 171 27.76 1.57 13.04
N LEU A 172 26.79 0.92 13.69
CA LEU A 172 25.78 1.64 14.47
C LEU A 172 26.34 2.21 15.78
N THR A 173 27.27 1.52 16.44
CA THR A 173 27.87 2.01 17.69
C THR A 173 28.87 3.15 17.46
N ASP A 174 29.55 3.19 16.32
CA ASP A 174 30.38 4.31 15.86
C ASP A 174 29.55 5.56 15.57
N LYS A 175 28.32 5.39 15.10
CA LYS A 175 27.31 6.47 15.04
C LYS A 175 26.74 6.84 16.42
N GLY A 176 27.22 6.24 17.50
CA GLY A 176 26.84 6.59 18.88
C GLY A 176 25.63 5.84 19.43
N HIS A 177 25.02 4.91 18.69
CA HIS A 177 23.86 4.17 19.18
C HIS A 177 24.25 3.26 20.35
N ARG A 178 23.40 3.23 21.38
CA ARG A 178 23.58 2.39 22.58
C ARG A 178 22.33 1.61 22.96
N SER A 179 21.20 1.80 22.27
CA SER A 179 20.00 1.00 22.46
C SER A 179 19.41 0.51 21.14
N PHE A 180 19.13 -0.79 21.09
CA PHE A 180 18.93 -1.55 19.85
C PHE A 180 17.68 -2.42 19.89
N MET A 181 17.06 -2.63 18.73
CA MET A 181 16.16 -3.76 18.52
C MET A 181 16.65 -4.58 17.34
N PHE A 182 16.80 -5.88 17.55
CA PHE A 182 17.20 -6.80 16.51
C PHE A 182 16.03 -7.73 16.17
N LEU A 183 15.49 -7.55 14.96
CA LEU A 183 14.42 -8.38 14.40
C LEU A 183 15.05 -9.47 13.53
N ASN A 184 15.34 -10.60 14.15
CA ASN A 184 16.14 -11.69 13.60
C ASN A 184 15.30 -12.70 12.78
N ALA A 185 15.98 -13.60 12.05
CA ALA A 185 15.38 -14.71 11.31
C ALA A 185 14.65 -15.70 12.24
N VAL A 186 13.88 -16.61 11.63
CA VAL A 186 13.10 -17.64 12.33
C VAL A 186 13.98 -18.42 13.29
N GLU A 187 13.49 -18.66 14.51
CA GLU A 187 14.22 -19.40 15.54
C GLU A 187 14.51 -20.85 15.09
N GLY A 188 15.70 -21.36 15.42
CA GLY A 188 16.15 -22.71 15.02
C GLY A 188 16.85 -22.80 13.65
N MET A 189 16.87 -21.72 12.85
CA MET A 189 17.74 -21.64 11.68
C MET A 189 19.18 -21.36 12.11
N THR A 190 20.17 -21.99 11.48
CA THR A 190 21.60 -21.81 11.85
C THR A 190 22.06 -20.35 11.73
N VAL A 191 21.59 -19.64 10.69
CA VAL A 191 21.83 -18.20 10.50
C VAL A 191 21.25 -17.35 11.64
N SER A 192 20.09 -17.72 12.18
CA SER A 192 19.44 -17.00 13.28
C SER A 192 20.25 -17.12 14.56
N VAL A 193 20.75 -18.33 14.84
CA VAL A 193 21.61 -18.63 15.98
C VAL A 193 22.93 -17.87 15.87
N ASP A 194 23.61 -17.97 14.73
CA ASP A 194 24.92 -17.35 14.51
C ASP A 194 24.87 -15.82 14.67
N ARG A 195 23.84 -15.18 14.08
CA ARG A 195 23.64 -13.73 14.20
C ARG A 195 23.28 -13.30 15.62
N LYS A 196 22.43 -14.06 16.33
CA LYS A 196 22.04 -13.75 17.72
C LYS A 196 23.24 -13.81 18.65
N GLU A 197 24.02 -14.88 18.60
CA GLU A 197 25.20 -15.01 19.45
C GLU A 197 26.24 -13.95 19.14
N ALA A 198 26.49 -13.67 17.86
CA ALA A 198 27.40 -12.61 17.46
C ALA A 198 26.91 -11.24 17.94
N PHE A 199 25.62 -10.92 17.77
CA PHE A 199 25.05 -9.67 18.27
C PHE A 199 25.26 -9.49 19.78
N ILE A 200 24.95 -10.52 20.58
CA ILE A 200 25.13 -10.47 22.05
C ILE A 200 26.60 -10.25 22.40
N ARG A 201 27.52 -11.05 21.84
CA ARG A 201 28.97 -10.90 22.07
C ARG A 201 29.48 -9.50 21.71
N ASN A 202 28.97 -8.92 20.62
CA ASN A 202 29.34 -7.57 20.19
C ASN A 202 28.83 -6.47 21.12
N MET A 203 27.60 -6.60 21.63
CA MET A 203 27.03 -5.66 22.58
C MET A 203 27.80 -5.72 23.91
N GLU A 204 28.08 -6.93 24.40
CA GLU A 204 28.87 -7.15 25.62
C GLU A 204 30.29 -6.56 25.50
N ALA A 205 31.00 -6.83 24.40
CA ALA A 205 32.34 -6.29 24.14
C ALA A 205 32.38 -4.75 24.10
N ARG A 206 31.23 -4.10 23.85
CA ARG A 206 31.07 -2.64 23.80
C ARG A 206 30.43 -2.06 25.07
N GLY A 207 30.24 -2.87 26.11
CA GLY A 207 29.67 -2.46 27.39
C GLY A 207 28.16 -2.17 27.35
N ILE A 208 27.44 -2.70 26.35
CA ILE A 208 25.99 -2.54 26.20
C ILE A 208 25.32 -3.78 26.80
N GLY A 209 24.77 -3.63 28.00
CA GLY A 209 24.08 -4.72 28.71
C GLY A 209 22.71 -5.08 28.12
N PRO A 210 22.15 -6.24 28.49
CA PRO A 210 20.90 -6.78 27.95
C PRO A 210 19.67 -5.89 28.17
N GLN A 211 19.71 -4.99 29.15
CA GLN A 211 18.64 -3.99 29.36
C GLN A 211 18.55 -2.93 28.26
N HIS A 212 19.55 -2.84 27.38
CA HIS A 212 19.61 -1.84 26.32
C HIS A 212 19.22 -2.38 24.94
N TYR A 213 18.96 -3.68 24.81
CA TYR A 213 18.56 -4.25 23.54
C TYR A 213 17.44 -5.26 23.67
N ILE A 214 16.70 -5.41 22.58
CA ILE A 214 15.63 -6.39 22.43
C ILE A 214 15.95 -7.26 21.21
N ILE A 215 15.82 -8.58 21.33
CA ILE A 215 16.00 -9.51 20.22
C ILE A 215 14.71 -10.30 20.06
N HIS A 216 14.02 -10.10 18.94
CA HIS A 216 12.84 -10.88 18.58
C HIS A 216 13.15 -11.75 17.35
N HIS A 217 12.45 -12.87 17.25
CA HIS A 217 12.57 -13.81 16.14
C HIS A 217 11.29 -13.81 15.31
N LYS A 218 11.43 -13.88 13.98
CA LYS A 218 10.28 -14.10 13.10
C LYS A 218 9.50 -15.34 13.55
N PRO A 219 8.16 -15.30 13.57
CA PRO A 219 7.36 -16.50 13.80
C PRO A 219 7.54 -17.48 12.62
N ASP A 220 6.97 -18.67 12.76
CA ASP A 220 7.02 -19.67 11.70
C ASP A 220 6.47 -19.11 10.37
N LEU A 221 7.15 -19.42 9.26
CA LEU A 221 6.85 -19.01 7.88
C LEU A 221 5.41 -19.29 7.44
N HIS A 222 4.70 -20.19 8.13
CA HIS A 222 3.33 -20.58 7.80
C HIS A 222 2.24 -19.78 8.54
N THR A 223 2.63 -18.91 9.48
CA THR A 223 1.68 -18.15 10.29
C THR A 223 1.25 -16.85 9.61
N THR A 224 0.01 -16.42 9.85
CA THR A 224 -0.45 -15.08 9.44
C THR A 224 0.32 -13.97 10.16
N GLU A 225 0.86 -14.27 11.34
CA GLU A 225 1.68 -13.36 12.14
C GLU A 225 2.99 -12.98 11.44
N TYR A 226 3.58 -13.91 10.67
CA TYR A 226 4.79 -13.70 9.89
C TYR A 226 4.74 -12.44 9.02
N MET A 227 3.58 -12.17 8.41
CA MET A 227 3.38 -11.01 7.54
C MET A 227 3.33 -9.67 8.30
N THR A 228 2.98 -9.70 9.58
CA THR A 228 2.80 -8.50 10.42
C THR A 228 3.90 -8.31 11.46
N TYR A 229 4.83 -9.25 11.56
CA TYR A 229 5.85 -9.35 12.61
C TYR A 229 6.64 -8.04 12.78
N GLY A 230 7.32 -7.57 11.73
CA GLY A 230 8.15 -6.35 11.83
C GLY A 230 7.37 -5.11 12.23
N TYR A 231 6.08 -5.02 11.86
CA TYR A 231 5.21 -3.92 12.24
C TYR A 231 4.81 -4.01 13.72
N LYS A 232 4.30 -5.18 14.14
CA LYS A 232 3.83 -5.42 15.52
C LYS A 232 4.95 -5.26 16.54
N GLU A 233 6.11 -5.86 16.29
CA GLU A 233 7.24 -5.78 17.22
C GLU A 233 7.77 -4.36 17.35
N THR A 234 7.81 -3.61 16.24
CA THR A 234 8.19 -2.19 16.27
C THR A 234 7.18 -1.35 17.04
N LEU A 235 5.88 -1.57 16.82
CA LEU A 235 4.83 -0.84 17.54
C LEU A 235 4.94 -1.10 19.05
N ASN A 236 5.08 -2.35 19.47
CA ASN A 236 5.22 -2.73 20.87
C ASN A 236 6.50 -2.11 21.47
N ALA A 237 7.66 -2.29 20.82
CA ALA A 237 8.93 -1.83 21.33
C ALA A 237 9.06 -0.29 21.42
N LEU A 238 8.45 0.45 20.49
CA LEU A 238 8.51 1.90 20.47
C LEU A 238 7.37 2.59 21.25
N THR A 239 6.35 1.84 21.67
CA THR A 239 5.28 2.34 22.56
C THR A 239 5.60 2.06 24.03
N ASP A 240 6.36 1.00 24.33
CA ASP A 240 6.74 0.59 25.69
C ASP A 240 8.07 1.21 26.19
N SER A 241 8.42 0.91 27.45
CA SER A 241 9.43 1.63 28.27
C SER A 241 10.91 1.35 27.93
N ILE A 242 11.25 0.99 26.69
CA ILE A 242 12.65 0.86 26.23
C ILE A 242 12.84 1.72 25.00
N LYS A 243 13.67 2.77 25.10
CA LYS A 243 13.95 3.66 23.97
C LYS A 243 14.96 3.04 23.01
N VAL A 244 14.47 2.31 22.01
CA VAL A 244 15.28 1.84 20.89
C VAL A 244 15.69 3.03 20.02
N THR A 245 16.99 3.14 19.72
CA THR A 245 17.53 4.20 18.82
C THR A 245 18.00 3.66 17.47
N ALA A 246 18.20 2.35 17.37
CA ALA A 246 18.57 1.68 16.13
C ALA A 246 17.87 0.32 16.03
N ILE A 247 17.28 0.03 14.88
CA ILE A 247 16.63 -1.24 14.55
C ILE A 247 17.46 -1.95 13.48
N ILE A 248 17.73 -3.23 13.70
CA ILE A 248 18.35 -4.13 12.71
C ILE A 248 17.26 -5.10 12.24
N ALA A 249 16.92 -5.04 10.95
CA ALA A 249 15.92 -5.93 10.34
C ALA A 249 16.61 -7.01 9.49
N ASP A 250 16.24 -8.28 9.67
CA ASP A 250 16.85 -9.43 8.99
C ASP A 250 16.54 -9.56 7.47
N ASP A 251 15.50 -8.90 6.97
CA ASP A 251 15.21 -8.83 5.52
C ASP A 251 14.45 -7.55 5.13
N ASP A 252 14.39 -7.30 3.81
CA ASP A 252 13.64 -6.22 3.17
C ASP A 252 12.21 -6.05 3.69
N ARG A 253 11.47 -7.15 3.76
CA ARG A 253 10.06 -7.14 4.13
C ARG A 253 9.90 -6.70 5.58
N THR A 254 10.73 -7.20 6.48
CA THR A 254 10.74 -6.79 7.88
C THR A 254 11.07 -5.32 7.98
N ALA A 255 12.07 -4.84 7.22
CA ALA A 255 12.43 -3.42 7.18
C ALA A 255 11.29 -2.53 6.69
N PHE A 256 10.57 -2.91 5.63
CA PHE A 256 9.40 -2.15 5.18
C PHE A 256 8.25 -2.14 6.20
N SER A 257 8.02 -3.26 6.89
CA SER A 257 7.04 -3.32 7.98
C SER A 257 7.45 -2.44 9.17
N VAL A 258 8.75 -2.35 9.47
CA VAL A 258 9.30 -1.42 10.47
C VAL A 258 9.07 0.03 10.05
N LEU A 259 9.37 0.39 8.79
CA LEU A 259 9.11 1.75 8.26
C LEU A 259 7.64 2.15 8.40
N ASN A 260 6.72 1.23 8.11
CA ASN A 260 5.29 1.49 8.27
C ASN A 260 4.90 1.72 9.74
N ALA A 261 5.42 0.93 10.68
CA ALA A 261 5.15 1.12 12.11
C ALA A 261 5.74 2.43 12.65
N ILE A 262 6.98 2.76 12.26
CA ILE A 262 7.64 4.03 12.62
C ILE A 262 6.83 5.22 12.11
N LYS A 263 6.37 5.14 10.86
CA LYS A 263 5.51 6.16 10.24
C LYS A 263 4.20 6.33 11.01
N ASP A 264 3.52 5.24 11.35
CA ASP A 264 2.25 5.28 12.09
C ASP A 264 2.42 5.82 13.53
N LEU A 265 3.61 5.65 14.11
CA LEU A 265 4.00 6.27 15.39
C LEU A 265 4.39 7.75 15.27
N ASN A 266 4.36 8.34 14.07
CA ASN A 266 4.84 9.69 13.76
C ASN A 266 6.32 9.89 14.13
N LEU A 267 7.11 8.83 14.06
CA LEU A 267 8.56 8.87 14.19
C LEU A 267 9.20 8.88 12.78
N ARG A 268 10.43 9.38 12.67
CA ARG A 268 11.16 9.45 11.41
C ARG A 268 12.39 8.56 11.41
N VAL A 269 12.71 8.06 10.22
CA VAL A 269 13.98 7.39 9.92
C VAL A 269 14.76 8.31 8.99
N PRO A 270 16.02 8.66 9.30
CA PRO A 270 16.81 8.18 10.45
C PRO A 270 16.68 9.02 11.73
N GLU A 271 15.95 10.14 11.71
CA GLU A 271 16.12 11.22 12.70
C GLU A 271 15.75 10.81 14.13
N ASP A 272 14.76 9.94 14.28
CA ASP A 272 14.27 9.49 15.58
C ASP A 272 14.70 8.04 15.87
N VAL A 273 14.76 7.19 14.83
CA VAL A 273 15.28 5.82 14.90
C VAL A 273 16.05 5.48 13.63
N SER A 274 17.28 4.98 13.76
CA SER A 274 18.05 4.43 12.64
C SER A 274 17.54 3.03 12.27
N LEU A 275 17.43 2.71 10.99
CA LEU A 275 17.04 1.40 10.48
C LEU A 275 18.14 0.83 9.58
N PHE A 276 18.69 -0.31 9.96
CA PHE A 276 19.66 -1.07 9.20
C PHE A 276 19.03 -2.37 8.70
N VAL A 277 19.24 -2.72 7.43
CA VAL A 277 18.66 -3.94 6.83
C VAL A 277 19.74 -4.96 6.51
N ILE A 278 19.62 -6.17 7.03
CA ILE A 278 20.43 -7.30 6.60
C ILE A 278 19.75 -7.86 5.36
N CYS A 279 20.44 -7.83 4.24
CA CYS A 279 19.92 -8.18 2.93
C CYS A 279 18.82 -7.24 2.43
N GLY A 280 19.21 -6.33 1.52
CA GLY A 280 18.21 -5.62 0.76
C GLY A 280 18.50 -5.42 -0.70
N ASP A 281 17.48 -5.71 -1.52
CA ASP A 281 17.50 -5.52 -2.96
C ASP A 281 17.99 -4.10 -3.28
N MET A 282 19.15 -4.01 -3.92
CA MET A 282 19.74 -2.73 -4.32
C MET A 282 18.76 -1.88 -5.14
N SER A 283 17.85 -2.50 -5.90
CA SER A 283 16.86 -1.78 -6.71
C SER A 283 15.73 -1.18 -5.87
N ILE A 284 15.19 -1.93 -4.89
CA ILE A 284 14.05 -1.50 -4.08
C ILE A 284 14.51 -0.59 -2.93
N MET A 285 15.65 -0.90 -2.27
CA MET A 285 16.20 -0.10 -1.18
C MET A 285 16.54 1.33 -1.62
N ASN A 286 17.06 1.51 -2.85
CA ASN A 286 17.35 2.83 -3.42
C ASN A 286 16.08 3.67 -3.72
N GLN A 287 14.92 3.01 -3.90
CA GLN A 287 13.66 3.68 -4.25
C GLN A 287 12.78 3.96 -3.02
N SER A 288 13.14 3.42 -1.86
CA SER A 288 12.46 3.70 -0.60
C SER A 288 12.75 5.12 -0.09
N THR A 289 11.89 5.64 0.79
CA THR A 289 12.07 6.97 1.41
C THR A 289 11.94 6.84 2.93
N PRO A 290 13.05 6.97 3.70
CA PRO A 290 14.44 7.17 3.24
C PRO A 290 15.01 5.96 2.49
N ALA A 291 16.08 6.15 1.73
CA ALA A 291 16.81 5.03 1.12
C ALA A 291 17.50 4.20 2.21
N LEU A 292 17.32 2.88 2.18
CA LEU A 292 17.70 2.00 3.29
C LEU A 292 19.16 1.58 3.27
N THR A 293 19.92 1.91 4.31
CA THR A 293 21.25 1.36 4.59
C THR A 293 21.15 -0.14 4.80
N SER A 294 21.97 -0.91 4.08
CA SER A 294 21.85 -2.37 4.07
C SER A 294 23.20 -3.11 4.04
N MET A 295 23.17 -4.40 4.40
CA MET A 295 24.26 -5.35 4.15
C MET A 295 23.99 -6.12 2.86
N ASP A 296 24.88 -6.03 1.88
CA ASP A 296 24.87 -6.84 0.66
C ASP A 296 25.53 -8.20 0.93
N LEU A 297 24.73 -9.27 0.84
CA LEU A 297 25.14 -10.66 1.09
C LEU A 297 25.67 -11.37 -0.17
N GLN A 298 25.65 -10.70 -1.32
CA GLN A 298 26.10 -11.23 -2.61
C GLN A 298 25.43 -12.57 -3.00
N PRO A 299 24.08 -12.64 -3.05
CA PRO A 299 23.34 -13.88 -3.36
C PRO A 299 23.74 -14.52 -4.69
N SER A 300 24.11 -13.70 -5.69
CA SER A 300 24.56 -14.23 -6.97
C SER A 300 25.91 -14.96 -6.89
N GLU A 301 26.83 -14.47 -6.05
CA GLU A 301 28.11 -15.15 -5.81
C GLU A 301 27.90 -16.45 -5.04
N LEU A 302 27.05 -16.42 -3.99
CA LEU A 302 26.66 -17.62 -3.24
C LEU A 302 26.11 -18.72 -4.17
N GLY A 303 25.15 -18.37 -5.03
CA GLY A 303 24.52 -19.31 -5.95
C GLY A 303 25.51 -19.89 -6.96
N ALA A 304 26.36 -19.06 -7.55
CA ALA A 304 27.36 -19.51 -8.51
C ALA A 304 28.42 -20.42 -7.86
N HIS A 305 28.91 -20.07 -6.66
CA HIS A 305 29.86 -20.91 -5.93
C HIS A 305 29.27 -22.25 -5.51
N ALA A 306 28.01 -22.27 -5.05
CA ALA A 306 27.32 -23.51 -4.68
C ALA A 306 27.22 -24.47 -5.87
N VAL A 307 26.89 -23.96 -7.06
CA VAL A 307 26.88 -24.77 -8.29
C VAL A 307 28.28 -25.27 -8.64
N ARG A 308 29.30 -24.40 -8.66
CA ARG A 308 30.67 -24.81 -9.00
C ARG A 308 31.18 -25.92 -8.09
N MET A 309 30.96 -25.80 -6.78
CA MET A 309 31.32 -26.83 -5.80
C MET A 309 30.57 -28.14 -6.06
N LEU A 310 29.27 -28.07 -6.36
CA LEU A 310 28.50 -29.26 -6.71
C LEU A 310 29.03 -29.90 -8.00
N MET A 311 29.40 -29.11 -9.01
CA MET A 311 29.95 -29.61 -10.27
C MET A 311 31.30 -30.31 -10.10
N HIS A 312 32.15 -29.85 -9.18
CA HIS A 312 33.35 -30.59 -8.79
C HIS A 312 33.00 -31.94 -8.14
N LYS A 313 32.05 -31.96 -7.19
CA LYS A 313 31.58 -33.22 -6.56
C LYS A 313 31.00 -34.21 -7.58
N LEU A 314 30.33 -33.73 -8.63
CA LEU A 314 29.75 -34.55 -9.71
C LEU A 314 30.77 -34.97 -10.79
N GLY A 315 32.03 -34.51 -10.67
CA GLY A 315 33.07 -34.70 -11.69
C GLY A 315 32.73 -34.03 -13.02
N ALA A 316 31.87 -33.00 -13.01
CA ALA A 316 31.53 -32.19 -14.16
C ALA A 316 32.49 -31.01 -14.36
N LEU A 317 33.20 -30.60 -13.30
CA LEU A 317 34.22 -29.56 -13.31
C LEU A 317 35.55 -30.15 -12.79
N GLU A 318 36.61 -30.04 -13.58
CA GLU A 318 37.96 -30.50 -13.23
C GLU A 318 38.71 -29.46 -12.38
N GLY A 319 39.65 -29.93 -11.56
CA GLY A 319 40.49 -29.07 -10.71
C GLY A 319 40.23 -29.27 -9.21
N GLU A 320 41.10 -28.68 -8.39
CA GLU A 320 40.93 -28.65 -6.93
C GLU A 320 39.83 -27.66 -6.52
N TYR A 321 39.07 -28.01 -5.49
CA TYR A 321 38.08 -27.13 -4.88
C TYR A 321 38.15 -27.24 -3.36
N VAL A 322 37.72 -26.18 -2.68
CA VAL A 322 37.66 -26.14 -1.22
C VAL A 322 36.27 -26.54 -0.78
N GLU A 323 36.16 -27.38 0.25
CA GLU A 323 34.87 -27.85 0.76
C GLU A 323 34.11 -26.77 1.54
N ARG A 324 34.78 -25.69 1.95
CA ARG A 324 34.13 -24.58 2.66
C ARG A 324 34.54 -23.26 2.01
N VAL A 325 33.55 -22.48 1.61
CA VAL A 325 33.75 -21.16 1.00
C VAL A 325 32.89 -20.14 1.73
N THR A 326 33.52 -19.06 2.17
CA THR A 326 32.83 -17.91 2.76
C THR A 326 32.82 -16.76 1.77
N ILE A 327 31.62 -16.29 1.41
CA ILE A 327 31.44 -15.15 0.52
C ILE A 327 31.37 -13.87 1.35
N GLY A 328 32.15 -12.87 0.94
CA GLY A 328 32.22 -11.58 1.60
C GLY A 328 30.91 -10.81 1.54
N SER A 329 30.73 -9.90 2.48
CA SER A 329 29.58 -8.99 2.58
C SER A 329 30.07 -7.55 2.72
N LYS A 330 29.25 -6.58 2.33
CA LYS A 330 29.58 -5.16 2.41
C LYS A 330 28.41 -4.31 2.89
N ILE A 331 28.70 -3.30 3.71
CA ILE A 331 27.71 -2.29 4.09
C ILE A 331 27.55 -1.32 2.91
N MET A 332 26.29 -1.09 2.55
CA MET A 332 25.85 -0.10 1.58
C MET A 332 25.16 1.03 2.35
N GLU A 333 25.94 2.04 2.75
CA GLU A 333 25.45 3.20 3.52
C GLU A 333 24.53 4.10 2.67
N ARG A 334 23.40 4.49 3.26
CA ARG A 334 22.36 5.35 2.68
C ARG A 334 21.70 6.21 3.77
N ASP A 335 20.49 6.68 3.50
CA ASP A 335 19.82 7.70 4.31
C ASP A 335 19.20 7.17 5.62
N SER A 336 18.99 5.86 5.77
CA SER A 336 18.22 5.33 6.91
C SER A 336 18.98 5.17 8.24
N CYS A 337 20.24 5.58 8.34
CA CYS A 337 21.01 5.55 9.59
C CYS A 337 21.72 6.88 9.84
N ALA A 338 21.53 7.49 11.01
CA ALA A 338 22.15 8.76 11.40
C ALA A 338 22.91 8.63 12.73
N GLU A 339 23.60 9.70 13.16
CA GLU A 339 24.21 9.77 14.49
C GLU A 339 23.14 9.69 15.59
N ALA A 340 23.42 8.94 16.64
CA ALA A 340 22.55 8.81 17.79
C ALA A 340 22.44 10.14 18.54
N ARG A 341 21.21 10.59 18.80
CA ARG A 341 21.00 11.71 19.73
C ARG A 341 21.51 11.29 21.11
N GLY A 342 22.47 12.05 21.65
CA GLY A 342 23.05 11.80 22.97
C GLY A 342 21.95 11.64 24.03
N ASN A 343 22.17 10.73 24.98
CA ASN A 343 21.27 10.42 26.09
C ASN A 343 20.84 11.68 26.88
N ALA A 344 19.81 12.37 26.40
CA ALA A 344 18.97 13.21 27.21
C ALA A 344 18.03 12.27 27.98
N SER A 345 18.35 12.09 29.26
CA SER A 345 17.42 11.82 30.35
C SER A 345 15.97 12.09 29.96
N GLY A 346 15.11 11.06 29.93
CA GLY A 346 13.66 11.19 29.69
C GLY A 346 13.29 11.99 28.43
N LEU A 347 12.98 11.36 27.29
CA LEU A 347 11.65 11.48 26.70
C LEU A 347 10.59 11.86 27.75
N GLU A 348 10.57 13.13 28.11
CA GLU A 348 9.35 13.89 28.02
C GLU A 348 8.89 13.82 26.55
N ILE A 349 8.21 12.74 26.15
CA ILE A 349 7.19 12.81 25.10
C ILE A 349 5.85 12.72 25.81
N ARG A 350 5.53 13.81 26.50
CA ARG A 350 4.34 14.56 26.13
C ARG A 350 4.82 15.98 25.90
N GLU A 351 5.35 16.27 24.71
CA GLU A 351 4.86 17.50 24.10
C GLU A 351 3.34 17.32 24.10
N ARG A 352 2.64 18.14 24.88
CA ARG A 352 1.18 18.18 24.82
C ARG A 352 0.87 18.34 23.34
N ARG A 353 0.30 17.31 22.69
CA ARG A 353 -0.30 17.47 21.35
C ARG A 353 -1.06 18.79 21.42
N ARG A 354 -0.71 19.73 20.54
CA ARG A 354 -1.34 21.05 20.52
C ARG A 354 -2.84 20.81 20.52
N ILE A 355 -3.52 21.27 21.56
CA ILE A 355 -4.98 21.17 21.61
C ILE A 355 -5.53 22.32 20.78
N TRP A 356 -5.99 22.00 19.58
CA TRP A 356 -6.58 22.97 18.68
C TRP A 356 -7.92 23.47 19.21
N LYS A 357 -8.11 24.78 19.25
CA LYS A 357 -9.32 25.45 19.71
C LYS A 357 -10.20 25.78 18.51
N ALA A 358 -11.24 24.97 18.31
CA ALA A 358 -12.20 25.15 17.22
C ALA A 358 -13.34 26.08 17.61
N GLY A 359 -13.73 26.97 16.69
CA GLY A 359 -14.98 27.72 16.75
C GLY A 359 -16.04 27.09 15.84
N ILE A 360 -17.28 26.90 16.31
CA ILE A 360 -18.37 26.37 15.49
C ILE A 360 -19.32 27.50 15.06
N ILE A 361 -19.52 27.65 13.75
CA ILE A 361 -20.46 28.62 13.16
C ILE A 361 -21.64 27.85 12.57
N GLY A 362 -22.82 28.05 13.16
CA GLY A 362 -24.05 27.30 12.84
C GLY A 362 -24.21 26.06 13.72
N LEU A 363 -25.25 26.03 14.55
CA LEU A 363 -25.57 24.99 15.55
C LEU A 363 -26.82 24.18 15.17
N GLY A 364 -27.12 24.11 13.87
CA GLY A 364 -28.11 23.19 13.32
C GLY A 364 -27.62 21.74 13.29
N ASP A 365 -28.29 20.87 12.52
CA ASP A 365 -27.98 19.43 12.46
C ASP A 365 -26.51 19.15 12.12
N ILE A 366 -25.94 19.91 11.17
CA ILE A 366 -24.55 19.74 10.74
C ILE A 366 -23.55 20.27 11.77
N GLY A 367 -23.85 21.40 12.42
CA GLY A 367 -23.06 21.88 13.55
C GLY A 367 -23.00 20.85 14.68
N ASN A 368 -24.14 20.27 15.04
CA ASN A 368 -24.23 19.20 16.04
C ASN A 368 -23.53 17.90 15.60
N TYR A 369 -23.49 17.60 14.31
CA TYR A 369 -22.68 16.50 13.78
C TYR A 369 -21.18 16.74 14.03
N HIS A 370 -20.67 17.93 13.73
CA HIS A 370 -19.26 18.27 13.99
C HIS A 370 -18.93 18.32 15.48
N LEU A 371 -19.83 18.83 16.32
CA LEU A 371 -19.68 18.79 17.78
C LEU A 371 -19.50 17.36 18.31
N ARG A 372 -20.29 16.40 17.79
CA ARG A 372 -20.14 14.98 18.16
C ARG A 372 -18.82 14.40 17.68
N ASN A 373 -18.43 14.67 16.44
CA ASN A 373 -17.15 14.18 15.92
C ASN A 373 -15.94 14.71 16.71
N ILE A 374 -15.98 15.97 17.15
CA ILE A 374 -14.91 16.56 17.97
C ILE A 374 -14.87 15.94 19.36
N ALA A 375 -16.02 15.54 19.93
CA ALA A 375 -16.07 14.92 21.25
C ALA A 375 -15.29 13.59 21.33
N ASP A 376 -15.12 12.92 20.18
CA ASP A 376 -14.34 11.68 20.06
C ASP A 376 -12.85 11.93 19.73
N MET A 377 -12.38 13.19 19.75
CA MET A 377 -11.00 13.58 19.39
C MET A 377 -10.25 14.19 20.58
N ASP A 378 -9.01 13.74 20.80
CA ASP A 378 -8.19 14.18 21.95
C ASP A 378 -7.39 15.48 21.71
N ASN A 379 -7.23 15.88 20.45
CA ASN A 379 -6.39 17.01 20.01
C ASN A 379 -7.17 18.22 19.48
N ILE A 380 -8.51 18.16 19.50
CA ILE A 380 -9.38 19.28 19.11
C ILE A 380 -10.38 19.51 20.24
N ARG A 381 -10.58 20.77 20.64
CA ARG A 381 -11.65 21.13 21.56
C ARG A 381 -12.47 22.29 21.01
N VAL A 382 -13.77 22.26 21.27
CA VAL A 382 -14.65 23.38 20.99
C VAL A 382 -14.38 24.48 22.01
N ALA A 383 -13.92 25.63 21.53
CA ALA A 383 -13.56 26.78 22.36
C ALA A 383 -14.50 27.98 22.17
N ALA A 384 -15.26 28.02 21.07
CA ALA A 384 -16.29 29.03 20.83
C ALA A 384 -17.43 28.45 19.97
N ILE A 385 -18.62 29.05 20.11
CA ILE A 385 -19.80 28.71 19.31
C ILE A 385 -20.51 29.98 18.84
N CYS A 386 -21.13 29.91 17.67
CA CYS A 386 -21.90 31.01 17.08
C CYS A 386 -23.16 30.49 16.39
N ASP A 387 -24.32 31.10 16.69
CA ASP A 387 -25.55 30.93 15.93
C ASP A 387 -26.45 32.18 16.10
N ILE A 388 -27.29 32.46 15.10
CA ILE A 388 -28.31 33.50 15.18
C ILE A 388 -29.42 33.12 16.19
N ASN A 389 -29.62 31.82 16.41
CA ASN A 389 -30.53 31.29 17.40
C ASN A 389 -29.90 31.34 18.80
N ARG A 390 -30.22 32.39 19.55
CA ARG A 390 -29.75 32.60 20.93
C ARG A 390 -30.08 31.44 21.87
N GLN A 391 -31.18 30.72 21.63
CA GLN A 391 -31.52 29.55 22.44
C GLN A 391 -30.55 28.40 22.18
N ALA A 392 -30.21 28.12 20.92
CA ALA A 392 -29.23 27.11 20.56
C ALA A 392 -27.85 27.45 21.15
N VAL A 393 -27.39 28.71 21.01
CA VAL A 393 -26.14 29.18 21.62
C VAL A 393 -26.14 28.99 23.14
N LYS A 394 -27.25 29.31 23.82
CA LYS A 394 -27.36 29.11 25.25
C LYS A 394 -27.28 27.62 25.61
N GLN A 395 -28.08 26.78 24.97
CA GLN A 395 -28.16 25.35 25.26
C GLN A 395 -26.82 24.64 25.02
N THR A 396 -26.24 24.81 23.83
CA THR A 396 -24.94 24.22 23.47
C THR A 396 -23.82 24.80 24.32
N GLY A 397 -23.84 26.10 24.61
CA GLY A 397 -22.84 26.74 25.47
C GLY A 397 -22.89 26.23 26.90
N ASP A 398 -24.09 26.00 27.44
CA ASP A 398 -24.29 25.39 28.76
C ASP A 398 -23.79 23.93 28.76
N GLN A 399 -24.11 23.15 27.71
CA GLN A 399 -23.64 21.76 27.56
C GLN A 399 -22.11 21.65 27.49
N LEU A 400 -21.46 22.56 26.79
CA LEU A 400 -19.99 22.58 26.61
C LEU A 400 -19.26 23.35 27.73
N ASN A 401 -19.99 23.89 28.71
CA ASN A 401 -19.44 24.74 29.78
C ASN A 401 -18.61 25.94 29.26
N LEU A 402 -19.02 26.55 28.14
CA LEU A 402 -18.34 27.70 27.55
C LEU A 402 -18.71 28.99 28.30
N PRO A 403 -17.75 29.89 28.60
CA PRO A 403 -18.05 31.18 29.21
C PRO A 403 -18.84 32.08 28.26
N ALA A 404 -19.56 33.07 28.80
CA ALA A 404 -20.40 33.98 27.99
C ALA A 404 -19.62 34.70 26.88
N GLY A 405 -18.35 35.05 27.12
CA GLY A 405 -17.47 35.68 26.12
C GLY A 405 -17.03 34.78 24.97
N LYS A 406 -17.38 33.48 24.97
CA LYS A 406 -17.11 32.53 23.88
C LYS A 406 -18.39 32.04 23.18
N ARG A 407 -19.49 32.75 23.41
CA ARG A 407 -20.83 32.46 22.89
C ARG A 407 -21.29 33.64 22.03
N TYR A 408 -21.13 33.51 20.72
CA TYR A 408 -21.31 34.61 19.77
C TYR A 408 -22.69 34.54 19.09
N SER A 409 -23.18 35.69 18.65
CA SER A 409 -24.33 35.80 17.73
C SER A 409 -23.96 36.44 16.39
N ASP A 410 -22.76 37.00 16.27
CA ASP A 410 -22.14 37.42 15.02
C ASP A 410 -20.86 36.61 14.80
N TYR A 411 -20.79 35.90 13.67
CA TYR A 411 -19.63 35.06 13.34
C TYR A 411 -18.37 35.90 13.10
N LYS A 412 -18.48 37.18 12.77
CA LYS A 412 -17.32 38.07 12.59
C LYS A 412 -16.59 38.33 13.91
N GLU A 413 -17.32 38.42 15.01
CA GLU A 413 -16.73 38.53 16.36
C GLU A 413 -15.98 37.25 16.73
N LEU A 414 -16.53 36.08 16.41
CA LEU A 414 -15.85 34.80 16.60
C LEU A 414 -14.59 34.69 15.74
N LEU A 415 -14.65 35.10 14.46
CA LEU A 415 -13.49 35.09 13.57
C LEU A 415 -12.36 36.03 14.03
N ALA A 416 -12.70 37.13 14.70
CA ALA A 416 -11.75 38.07 15.28
C ALA A 416 -11.12 37.61 16.60
N ASP A 417 -11.63 36.52 17.22
CA ASP A 417 -11.08 35.98 18.46
C ASP A 417 -9.73 35.30 18.21
N GLU A 418 -8.65 35.91 18.72
CA GLU A 418 -7.28 35.40 18.61
C GLU A 418 -7.06 34.10 19.40
N GLU A 419 -7.93 33.77 20.36
CA GLU A 419 -7.83 32.51 21.09
C GLU A 419 -8.36 31.32 20.30
N ILE A 420 -9.03 31.52 19.17
CA ILE A 420 -9.58 30.46 18.32
C ILE A 420 -8.61 30.14 17.19
N ASP A 421 -8.18 28.89 17.06
CA ASP A 421 -7.20 28.51 16.04
C ASP A 421 -7.82 28.39 14.65
N PHE A 422 -9.03 27.84 14.56
CA PHE A 422 -9.76 27.66 13.30
C PHE A 422 -11.28 27.59 13.53
N VAL A 423 -12.06 27.67 12.45
CA VAL A 423 -13.52 27.55 12.51
C VAL A 423 -14.07 26.43 11.63
N ILE A 424 -15.20 25.85 12.06
CA ILE A 424 -16.01 24.93 11.27
C ILE A 424 -17.36 25.60 11.00
N SER A 425 -17.74 25.72 9.74
CA SER A 425 -18.98 26.35 9.30
C SER A 425 -19.98 25.30 8.81
N GLY A 426 -21.09 25.14 9.55
CA GLY A 426 -22.22 24.26 9.24
C GLY A 426 -23.52 25.03 8.99
N VAL A 427 -23.43 26.19 8.32
CA VAL A 427 -24.56 27.06 7.98
C VAL A 427 -25.28 26.59 6.71
N SER A 428 -26.41 27.20 6.35
CA SER A 428 -27.07 26.91 5.06
C SER A 428 -26.32 27.56 3.89
N ASN A 429 -26.47 27.00 2.68
CA ASN A 429 -25.70 27.36 1.48
C ASN A 429 -25.66 28.87 1.20
N GLN A 430 -26.77 29.58 1.47
CA GLN A 430 -26.86 31.03 1.27
C GLN A 430 -25.87 31.87 2.07
N PHE A 431 -25.26 31.31 3.12
CA PHE A 431 -24.30 31.99 3.96
C PHE A 431 -22.86 31.50 3.75
N HIS A 432 -22.62 30.49 2.90
CA HIS A 432 -21.26 29.97 2.65
C HIS A 432 -20.34 31.07 2.12
N TYR A 433 -20.81 31.84 1.12
CA TYR A 433 -20.05 32.96 0.55
C TYR A 433 -19.62 33.96 1.63
N ASP A 434 -20.56 34.45 2.45
CA ASP A 434 -20.27 35.49 3.43
C ASP A 434 -19.32 35.01 4.54
N VAL A 435 -19.52 33.78 5.03
CA VAL A 435 -18.69 33.21 6.10
C VAL A 435 -17.27 32.90 5.59
N VAL A 436 -17.13 32.27 4.42
CA VAL A 436 -15.81 31.97 3.84
C VAL A 436 -15.07 33.26 3.48
N LYS A 437 -15.76 34.25 2.90
CA LYS A 437 -15.20 35.58 2.64
C LYS A 437 -14.67 36.22 3.92
N ALA A 438 -15.46 36.23 4.99
CA ALA A 438 -15.05 36.82 6.26
C ALA A 438 -13.87 36.07 6.89
N ALA A 439 -13.82 34.74 6.78
CA ALA A 439 -12.70 33.94 7.26
C ALA A 439 -11.40 34.29 6.51
N ILE A 440 -11.45 34.44 5.18
CA ILE A 440 -10.32 34.88 4.36
C ILE A 440 -9.88 36.30 4.76
N GLU A 441 -10.83 37.23 4.94
CA GLU A 441 -10.53 38.60 5.35
C GLU A 441 -9.86 38.67 6.72
N ALA A 442 -10.26 37.80 7.65
CA ALA A 442 -9.71 37.67 9.00
C ALA A 442 -8.42 36.82 9.07
N GLY A 443 -8.03 36.14 7.99
CA GLY A 443 -6.90 35.19 8.00
C GLY A 443 -7.15 33.94 8.86
N LYS A 444 -8.41 33.60 9.14
CA LYS A 444 -8.76 32.48 10.02
C LYS A 444 -8.94 31.18 9.22
N PRO A 445 -8.19 30.10 9.52
CA PRO A 445 -8.41 28.79 8.90
C PRO A 445 -9.85 28.31 9.04
N ILE A 446 -10.40 27.69 7.99
CA ILE A 446 -11.81 27.30 7.93
C ILE A 446 -12.02 25.91 7.31
N MET A 447 -12.84 25.09 7.97
CA MET A 447 -13.55 23.98 7.34
C MET A 447 -14.98 24.45 7.03
N SER A 448 -15.35 24.51 5.76
CA SER A 448 -16.69 24.93 5.32
C SER A 448 -17.46 23.77 4.71
N GLU A 449 -18.73 23.63 5.07
CA GLU A 449 -19.61 22.64 4.45
C GLU A 449 -19.80 22.83 2.95
N LYS A 450 -20.21 21.74 2.30
CA LYS A 450 -20.58 21.68 0.88
C LYS A 450 -22.05 22.07 0.66
N PRO A 451 -22.45 22.54 -0.53
CA PRO A 451 -21.62 22.88 -1.70
C PRO A 451 -20.72 24.10 -1.42
N PHE A 452 -19.73 24.36 -2.27
CA PHE A 452 -18.79 25.45 -2.04
C PHE A 452 -19.47 26.83 -1.93
N THR A 453 -20.39 27.13 -2.85
CA THR A 453 -21.24 28.33 -2.85
C THR A 453 -22.61 27.99 -3.46
N ARG A 454 -23.52 28.96 -3.57
CA ARG A 454 -24.77 28.73 -4.33
C ARG A 454 -24.57 28.89 -5.82
N THR A 455 -23.74 29.85 -6.23
CA THR A 455 -23.55 30.24 -7.63
C THR A 455 -22.07 30.32 -7.99
N MET A 456 -21.78 30.24 -9.29
CA MET A 456 -20.43 30.49 -9.80
C MET A 456 -19.95 31.91 -9.56
N GLU A 457 -20.83 32.92 -9.61
CA GLU A 457 -20.46 34.31 -9.32
C GLU A 457 -19.96 34.50 -7.88
N GLU A 458 -20.57 33.81 -6.91
CA GLU A 458 -20.06 33.77 -5.54
C GLU A 458 -18.69 33.08 -5.47
N ALA A 459 -18.52 31.95 -6.16
CA ALA A 459 -17.28 31.19 -6.19
C ALA A 459 -16.12 31.98 -6.82
N ASP A 460 -16.37 32.69 -7.92
CA ASP A 460 -15.37 33.52 -8.62
C ASP A 460 -14.90 34.69 -7.76
N ARG A 461 -15.83 35.33 -7.04
CA ARG A 461 -15.49 36.40 -6.09
C ARG A 461 -14.66 35.88 -4.91
N LEU A 462 -14.97 34.68 -4.40
CA LEU A 462 -14.14 34.04 -3.38
C LEU A 462 -12.75 33.68 -3.92
N LEU A 463 -12.65 33.14 -5.14
CA LEU A 463 -11.36 32.79 -5.75
C LEU A 463 -10.48 34.03 -5.93
N ALA A 464 -11.05 35.14 -6.41
CA ALA A 464 -10.33 36.40 -6.55
C ALA A 464 -9.78 36.92 -5.22
N LEU A 465 -10.54 36.77 -4.14
CA LEU A 465 -10.11 37.15 -2.78
C LEU A 465 -9.07 36.16 -2.22
N TYR A 466 -9.30 34.86 -2.37
CA TYR A 466 -8.42 33.79 -1.88
C TYR A 466 -7.03 33.87 -2.51
N ARG A 467 -6.93 34.20 -3.80
CA ARG A 467 -5.63 34.42 -4.48
C ARG A 467 -4.81 35.57 -3.87
N GLN A 468 -5.47 36.56 -3.27
CA GLN A 468 -4.79 37.67 -2.61
C GLN A 468 -4.38 37.32 -1.18
N LYS A 469 -5.18 36.49 -0.49
CA LYS A 469 -5.01 36.12 0.92
C LYS A 469 -5.32 34.63 1.12
N PRO A 470 -4.45 33.72 0.70
CA PRO A 470 -4.71 32.30 0.88
C PRO A 470 -4.69 31.94 2.36
N ILE A 471 -5.67 31.14 2.77
CA ILE A 471 -5.78 30.57 4.13
C ILE A 471 -5.96 29.05 4.02
N PRO A 472 -5.60 28.25 5.02
CA PRO A 472 -6.01 26.86 5.05
C PRO A 472 -7.54 26.77 5.03
N CYS A 473 -8.07 26.19 3.95
CA CYS A 473 -9.49 26.05 3.73
C CYS A 473 -9.79 24.63 3.24
N MET A 474 -10.65 23.93 3.99
CA MET A 474 -11.14 22.60 3.66
C MET A 474 -12.65 22.65 3.36
N ILE A 475 -13.08 21.91 2.36
CA ILE A 475 -14.50 21.75 2.02
C ILE A 475 -15.03 20.42 2.58
N GLY A 476 -16.25 20.41 3.10
CA GLY A 476 -16.90 19.30 3.80
C GLY A 476 -17.22 18.04 2.96
N PHE A 477 -16.33 17.61 2.06
CA PHE A 477 -16.43 16.34 1.33
C PHE A 477 -16.02 15.15 2.20
N SER A 478 -16.78 14.93 3.28
CA SER A 478 -16.50 13.94 4.32
C SER A 478 -16.43 12.49 3.82
N TYR A 479 -17.07 12.16 2.70
CA TYR A 479 -17.08 10.79 2.17
C TYR A 479 -15.73 10.30 1.66
N ARG A 480 -14.80 11.19 1.29
CA ARG A 480 -13.40 10.82 1.00
C ARG A 480 -12.75 10.05 2.15
N TYR A 481 -13.21 10.29 3.38
CA TYR A 481 -12.68 9.71 4.61
C TYR A 481 -13.42 8.45 5.06
N ARG A 482 -14.37 7.93 4.28
CA ARG A 482 -14.93 6.60 4.55
C ARG A 482 -13.86 5.53 4.30
N PRO A 483 -13.74 4.49 5.16
CA PRO A 483 -12.71 3.46 4.98
C PRO A 483 -12.71 2.84 3.58
N CYS A 484 -13.89 2.54 3.04
CA CYS A 484 -14.03 2.01 1.68
C CYS A 484 -13.53 2.97 0.59
N PHE A 485 -13.70 4.29 0.74
CA PHE A 485 -13.21 5.28 -0.21
C PHE A 485 -11.67 5.40 -0.15
N GLN A 486 -11.11 5.45 1.06
CA GLN A 486 -9.66 5.51 1.25
C GLN A 486 -8.98 4.25 0.71
N TYR A 487 -9.52 3.07 1.01
CA TYR A 487 -9.01 1.80 0.49
C TYR A 487 -9.12 1.70 -1.04
N ALA A 488 -10.26 2.10 -1.61
CA ALA A 488 -10.42 2.13 -3.07
C ALA A 488 -9.41 3.07 -3.75
N LYS A 489 -9.09 4.22 -3.13
CA LYS A 489 -8.06 5.13 -3.62
C LYS A 489 -6.67 4.47 -3.57
N GLN A 490 -6.35 3.72 -2.52
CA GLN A 490 -5.10 2.96 -2.41
C GLN A 490 -5.00 1.90 -3.51
N LEU A 491 -6.07 1.15 -3.80
CA LEU A 491 -6.10 0.17 -4.89
C LEU A 491 -5.79 0.80 -6.26
N LEU A 492 -6.29 2.01 -6.51
CA LEU A 492 -5.97 2.74 -7.74
C LEU A 492 -4.50 3.18 -7.77
N GLN A 493 -3.98 3.70 -6.66
CA GLN A 493 -2.58 4.15 -6.55
C GLN A 493 -1.59 2.98 -6.72
N GLN A 494 -1.95 1.79 -6.24
CA GLN A 494 -1.17 0.56 -6.37
C GLN A 494 -1.30 -0.09 -7.77
N GLY A 495 -2.17 0.43 -8.63
CA GLY A 495 -2.42 -0.14 -9.95
C GLY A 495 -3.19 -1.46 -9.92
N THR A 496 -3.82 -1.82 -8.79
CA THR A 496 -4.51 -3.11 -8.61
C THR A 496 -5.63 -3.34 -9.63
N LEU A 497 -6.34 -2.27 -10.01
CA LEU A 497 -7.41 -2.35 -11.01
C LEU A 497 -6.90 -2.17 -12.46
N GLY A 498 -5.60 -1.92 -12.66
CA GLY A 498 -5.04 -1.51 -13.95
C GLY A 498 -5.50 -0.12 -14.37
N LYS A 499 -5.47 0.17 -15.68
CA LYS A 499 -5.99 1.44 -16.21
C LYS A 499 -7.52 1.47 -16.05
N LEU A 500 -8.02 2.50 -15.38
CA LEU A 500 -9.46 2.69 -15.21
C LEU A 500 -10.13 3.01 -16.56
N ARG A 501 -11.32 2.49 -16.79
CA ARG A 501 -12.12 2.67 -18.01
C ARG A 501 -13.46 3.31 -17.75
N HIS A 502 -14.10 2.96 -16.63
CA HIS A 502 -15.41 3.46 -16.26
C HIS A 502 -15.53 3.66 -14.75
N ILE A 503 -16.20 4.75 -14.38
CA ILE A 503 -16.69 5.00 -13.03
C ILE A 503 -18.22 5.13 -13.08
N HIS A 504 -18.90 4.40 -12.21
CA HIS A 504 -20.34 4.50 -12.03
C HIS A 504 -20.64 4.88 -10.59
N VAL A 505 -21.45 5.93 -10.40
CA VAL A 505 -21.77 6.46 -9.09
C VAL A 505 -23.25 6.77 -9.00
N HIS A 506 -23.86 6.43 -7.87
CA HIS A 506 -25.16 6.99 -7.53
C HIS A 506 -25.22 7.34 -6.06
N TYR A 507 -26.03 8.36 -5.76
CA TYR A 507 -26.31 8.75 -4.39
C TYR A 507 -27.80 8.93 -4.22
N LEU A 508 -28.43 8.00 -3.50
CA LEU A 508 -29.87 7.93 -3.32
C LEU A 508 -30.27 8.08 -1.85
N GLN A 509 -31.39 8.77 -1.65
CA GLN A 509 -32.09 8.83 -0.37
C GLN A 509 -33.61 8.73 -0.64
N GLU A 510 -34.40 8.43 0.39
CA GLU A 510 -35.86 8.33 0.26
C GLU A 510 -36.61 9.56 0.76
N GLU A 511 -35.92 10.45 1.46
CA GLU A 511 -36.53 11.41 2.37
C GLU A 511 -37.45 12.45 1.72
N ASN A 512 -37.34 12.69 0.41
CA ASN A 512 -38.19 13.62 -0.34
C ASN A 512 -39.34 12.93 -1.06
N ALA A 513 -39.46 11.60 -0.98
CA ALA A 513 -40.53 10.86 -1.62
C ALA A 513 -41.92 11.38 -1.19
N PRO A 514 -42.93 11.38 -2.08
CA PRO A 514 -44.24 11.98 -1.80
C PRO A 514 -44.91 11.49 -0.52
N MET A 515 -44.72 10.22 -0.15
CA MET A 515 -45.32 9.62 1.05
C MET A 515 -44.89 10.28 2.37
N PHE A 516 -43.70 10.89 2.41
CA PHE A 516 -43.22 11.59 3.61
C PHE A 516 -43.82 13.00 3.75
N ASN A 517 -44.47 13.51 2.71
CA ASN A 517 -45.14 14.81 2.69
C ASN A 517 -44.29 15.94 3.31
N LYS A 518 -43.00 15.98 2.98
CA LYS A 518 -42.08 16.96 3.57
C LYS A 518 -42.52 18.40 3.26
N PRO A 519 -42.60 19.28 4.27
CA PRO A 519 -42.96 20.68 4.08
C PRO A 519 -41.88 21.45 3.32
N PHE A 520 -42.23 22.62 2.81
CA PHE A 520 -41.31 23.54 2.16
C PHE A 520 -40.24 24.02 3.16
N ALA A 521 -39.00 24.12 2.67
CA ALA A 521 -37.79 24.44 3.41
C ALA A 521 -36.81 25.11 2.45
N TRP A 522 -35.78 25.77 2.99
CA TRP A 522 -34.79 26.50 2.18
C TRP A 522 -34.10 25.64 1.10
N ARG A 523 -33.96 24.32 1.34
CA ARG A 523 -33.39 23.36 0.38
C ARG A 523 -34.21 23.21 -0.92
N TYR A 524 -35.47 23.64 -0.91
CA TYR A 524 -36.36 23.62 -2.07
C TYR A 524 -36.46 24.97 -2.78
N SER A 525 -35.60 25.93 -2.40
CA SER A 525 -35.54 27.27 -2.99
C SER A 525 -34.19 27.47 -3.68
N LYS A 526 -34.20 27.75 -4.98
CA LYS A 526 -33.00 28.01 -5.78
C LYS A 526 -32.23 29.21 -5.24
N ALA A 527 -32.94 30.25 -4.80
CA ALA A 527 -32.34 31.44 -4.21
C ALA A 527 -31.52 31.15 -2.94
N ALA A 528 -31.96 30.18 -2.12
CA ALA A 528 -31.29 29.84 -0.86
C ALA A 528 -30.28 28.70 -1.01
N ALA A 529 -30.57 27.70 -1.85
CA ALA A 529 -29.78 26.47 -1.98
C ALA A 529 -28.82 26.48 -3.19
N GLY A 530 -29.09 27.29 -4.22
CA GLY A 530 -28.42 27.28 -5.52
C GLY A 530 -29.00 26.21 -6.46
N SER A 531 -29.10 24.98 -5.98
CA SER A 531 -29.75 23.83 -6.63
C SER A 531 -30.26 22.87 -5.55
N GLY A 532 -31.05 21.87 -5.94
CA GLY A 532 -31.70 20.91 -5.05
C GLY A 532 -30.80 19.71 -4.78
N VAL A 533 -31.15 18.55 -5.32
CA VAL A 533 -30.43 17.31 -5.06
C VAL A 533 -28.99 17.32 -5.60
N LEU A 534 -28.75 18.00 -6.73
CA LEU A 534 -27.42 18.13 -7.32
C LEU A 534 -26.47 18.88 -6.38
N ALA A 535 -26.88 20.01 -5.81
CA ALA A 535 -26.06 20.75 -4.85
C ALA A 535 -25.89 19.99 -3.52
N ASP A 536 -26.96 19.39 -3.01
CA ASP A 536 -26.94 18.74 -1.70
C ASP A 536 -26.13 17.44 -1.71
N ILE A 537 -26.50 16.46 -2.51
CA ILE A 537 -25.82 15.14 -2.52
C ILE A 537 -25.07 14.86 -3.82
N GLY A 538 -25.44 15.50 -4.94
CA GLY A 538 -24.72 15.39 -6.20
C GLY A 538 -23.30 15.99 -6.15
N SER A 539 -23.06 17.01 -5.33
CA SER A 539 -21.72 17.58 -5.11
C SER A 539 -20.73 16.55 -4.57
N HIS A 540 -21.18 15.59 -3.74
CA HIS A 540 -20.35 14.46 -3.32
C HIS A 540 -20.04 13.47 -4.46
N MET A 541 -20.96 13.28 -5.41
CA MET A 541 -20.69 12.43 -6.58
C MET A 541 -19.66 13.06 -7.52
N ILE A 542 -19.77 14.37 -7.74
CA ILE A 542 -18.78 15.15 -8.49
C ILE A 542 -17.41 15.07 -7.81
N ASP A 543 -17.39 15.21 -6.47
CA ASP A 543 -16.17 15.06 -5.69
C ASP A 543 -15.56 13.66 -5.80
N ALA A 544 -16.36 12.60 -5.70
CA ALA A 544 -15.88 11.23 -5.86
C ALA A 544 -15.26 10.99 -7.25
N ALA A 545 -15.85 11.54 -8.31
CA ALA A 545 -15.28 11.45 -9.66
C ALA A 545 -13.87 12.08 -9.72
N ARG A 546 -13.75 13.30 -9.17
CA ARG A 546 -12.46 14.02 -9.09
C ARG A 546 -11.45 13.29 -8.21
N PHE A 547 -11.92 12.74 -7.09
CA PHE A 547 -11.09 12.04 -6.12
C PHE A 547 -10.54 10.73 -6.67
N PHE A 548 -11.35 9.91 -7.34
CA PHE A 548 -10.89 8.61 -7.86
C PHE A 548 -10.20 8.72 -9.22
N VAL A 549 -10.69 9.59 -10.11
CA VAL A 549 -10.26 9.62 -11.51
C VAL A 549 -9.40 10.84 -11.80
N GLY A 550 -9.96 12.03 -11.58
CA GLY A 550 -9.37 13.29 -12.01
C GLY A 550 -10.43 14.24 -12.57
N GLU A 551 -9.99 15.27 -13.28
CA GLU A 551 -10.90 16.33 -13.72
C GLU A 551 -11.81 15.91 -14.89
N PHE A 552 -12.93 16.61 -15.04
CA PHE A 552 -13.87 16.40 -16.14
C PHE A 552 -13.36 17.06 -17.43
N LYS A 553 -13.59 16.42 -18.58
CA LYS A 553 -13.29 16.99 -19.92
C LYS A 553 -14.54 17.45 -20.66
N ARG A 554 -15.61 16.65 -20.62
CA ARG A 554 -16.92 16.98 -21.23
C ARG A 554 -18.02 16.17 -20.58
N LEU A 555 -19.24 16.71 -20.53
CA LEU A 555 -20.39 16.03 -19.95
C LEU A 555 -21.71 16.39 -20.63
N SER A 556 -22.70 15.52 -20.47
CA SER A 556 -24.10 15.72 -20.85
C SER A 556 -24.97 15.38 -19.65
N ALA A 557 -26.01 16.16 -19.39
CA ALA A 557 -26.82 16.03 -18.19
C ALA A 557 -28.33 16.08 -18.47
N MET A 558 -29.10 15.61 -17.50
CA MET A 558 -30.55 15.73 -17.44
C MET A 558 -30.95 15.99 -15.99
N MET A 559 -31.85 16.95 -15.78
CA MET A 559 -32.36 17.32 -14.47
C MET A 559 -33.88 17.38 -14.51
N ASN A 560 -34.53 17.04 -13.40
CA ASN A 560 -35.99 17.11 -13.31
C ASN A 560 -36.45 17.44 -11.88
N THR A 561 -37.63 18.04 -11.77
CA THR A 561 -38.35 18.25 -10.51
C THR A 561 -39.54 17.30 -10.49
N PHE A 562 -39.63 16.42 -9.50
CA PHE A 562 -40.74 15.48 -9.38
C PHE A 562 -41.90 16.07 -8.59
N ILE A 563 -41.59 16.84 -7.54
CA ILE A 563 -42.56 17.46 -6.64
C ILE A 563 -42.39 18.97 -6.75
N ASP A 564 -43.21 19.59 -7.58
CA ASP A 564 -43.11 21.01 -7.94
C ASP A 564 -43.77 21.96 -6.93
N ARG A 565 -44.46 21.43 -5.90
CA ARG A 565 -45.08 22.22 -4.84
C ARG A 565 -45.01 21.51 -3.47
N ARG A 566 -44.76 22.28 -2.41
CA ARG A 566 -44.78 21.80 -1.02
C ARG A 566 -45.45 22.82 -0.10
N THR A 567 -46.03 22.36 1.00
CA THR A 567 -46.70 23.22 1.99
C THR A 567 -45.68 24.01 2.81
N ASP A 568 -45.77 25.34 2.85
CA ASP A 568 -44.99 26.16 3.77
C ASP A 568 -45.53 26.03 5.19
N PRO A 569 -44.72 25.60 6.17
CA PRO A 569 -45.20 25.38 7.54
C PRO A 569 -45.61 26.67 8.25
N ARG A 570 -45.19 27.85 7.75
CA ARG A 570 -45.51 29.16 8.35
C ARG A 570 -46.87 29.69 7.91
N THR A 571 -47.24 29.46 6.64
CA THR A 571 -48.48 29.99 6.06
C THR A 571 -49.54 28.92 5.81
N GLY A 572 -49.15 27.65 5.72
CA GLY A 572 -50.01 26.54 5.32
C GLY A 572 -50.27 26.46 3.80
N GLU A 573 -49.69 27.36 3.01
CA GLU A 573 -49.93 27.44 1.57
C GLU A 573 -48.96 26.56 0.76
N LEU A 574 -49.39 26.12 -0.43
CA LEU A 574 -48.54 25.40 -1.38
C LEU A 574 -47.61 26.36 -2.13
N VAL A 575 -46.32 26.29 -1.82
CA VAL A 575 -45.25 27.06 -2.44
C VAL A 575 -44.58 26.24 -3.54
N LYS A 576 -44.20 26.89 -4.64
CA LYS A 576 -43.50 26.26 -5.77
C LYS A 576 -42.07 25.87 -5.36
N VAL A 577 -41.67 24.64 -5.70
CA VAL A 577 -40.29 24.16 -5.68
C VAL A 577 -39.64 24.53 -7.01
N ASP A 578 -38.51 25.25 -6.96
CA ASP A 578 -37.80 25.76 -8.15
C ASP A 578 -36.38 25.18 -8.28
N VAL A 579 -36.17 23.99 -7.70
CA VAL A 579 -34.93 23.23 -7.72
C VAL A 579 -35.16 21.79 -8.17
N ASP A 580 -34.10 21.10 -8.56
CA ASP A 580 -34.10 19.71 -8.99
C ASP A 580 -34.33 18.69 -7.87
N ASP A 581 -35.16 17.67 -8.15
CA ASP A 581 -35.30 16.44 -7.35
C ASP A 581 -34.46 15.28 -7.93
N TYR A 582 -34.10 15.36 -9.21
CA TYR A 582 -33.25 14.41 -9.92
C TYR A 582 -32.19 15.14 -10.72
N ALA A 583 -30.96 14.62 -10.67
CA ALA A 583 -29.90 14.97 -11.58
C ALA A 583 -29.17 13.69 -12.04
N GLY A 584 -29.00 13.54 -13.35
CA GLY A 584 -28.25 12.47 -13.97
C GLY A 584 -27.30 13.03 -15.04
N PHE A 585 -26.08 12.51 -15.12
CA PHE A 585 -25.12 12.95 -16.12
C PHE A 585 -24.16 11.83 -16.51
N GLN A 586 -23.65 11.94 -17.74
CA GLN A 586 -22.56 11.12 -18.27
C GLN A 586 -21.43 12.02 -18.72
N CYS A 587 -20.20 11.54 -18.60
CA CYS A 587 -19.03 12.37 -18.88
C CYS A 587 -17.84 11.57 -19.41
N VAL A 588 -16.85 12.33 -19.90
CA VAL A 588 -15.48 11.87 -20.10
C VAL A 588 -14.61 12.63 -19.12
N LEU A 589 -13.83 11.90 -18.33
CA LEU A 589 -12.86 12.43 -17.37
C LEU A 589 -11.43 12.37 -17.95
N GLU A 590 -10.46 12.85 -17.18
CA GLU A 590 -9.04 12.63 -17.41
C GLU A 590 -8.72 11.15 -17.71
N GLY A 591 -7.70 10.92 -18.55
CA GLY A 591 -7.34 9.57 -19.01
C GLY A 591 -8.37 8.90 -19.94
N ASP A 592 -9.39 9.64 -20.40
CA ASP A 592 -10.52 9.17 -21.22
C ASP A 592 -11.38 8.12 -20.52
N VAL A 593 -11.46 8.23 -19.19
CA VAL A 593 -12.34 7.41 -18.36
C VAL A 593 -13.78 7.87 -18.55
N MET A 594 -14.68 6.94 -18.88
CA MET A 594 -16.10 7.21 -18.98
C MET A 594 -16.72 7.31 -17.59
N GLY A 595 -17.72 8.17 -17.41
CA GLY A 595 -18.44 8.32 -16.15
C GLY A 595 -19.95 8.31 -16.32
N THR A 596 -20.66 7.71 -15.37
CA THR A 596 -22.14 7.71 -15.34
C THR A 596 -22.63 7.93 -13.92
N PHE A 597 -23.50 8.92 -13.75
CA PHE A 597 -23.89 9.44 -12.45
C PHE A 597 -25.39 9.70 -12.39
N TYR A 598 -26.03 9.41 -11.25
CA TYR A 598 -27.37 9.89 -10.97
C TYR A 598 -27.68 10.01 -9.48
N THR A 599 -28.56 10.94 -9.14
CA THR A 599 -29.01 11.16 -7.77
C THR A 599 -30.46 11.63 -7.72
N HIS A 600 -31.19 11.18 -6.70
CA HIS A 600 -32.48 11.72 -6.29
C HIS A 600 -32.77 11.35 -4.83
N LYS A 601 -33.67 12.11 -4.20
CA LYS A 601 -34.13 11.85 -2.82
C LYS A 601 -35.50 11.20 -2.75
N ASN A 602 -35.92 10.55 -3.82
CA ASN A 602 -37.24 9.90 -3.97
C ASN A 602 -37.13 8.37 -4.09
N ALA A 603 -36.00 7.79 -3.70
CA ALA A 603 -35.72 6.35 -3.81
C ALA A 603 -36.19 5.62 -2.55
N ILE A 604 -37.44 5.16 -2.50
CA ILE A 604 -37.96 4.40 -1.35
C ILE A 604 -37.06 3.18 -1.06
N GLY A 605 -36.60 3.06 0.18
CA GLY A 605 -35.68 2.02 0.63
C GLY A 605 -34.20 2.42 0.65
N ALA A 606 -33.83 3.53 0.00
CA ALA A 606 -32.47 4.07 0.09
C ALA A 606 -32.38 5.05 1.28
N ARG A 607 -31.48 4.79 2.23
CA ARG A 607 -31.26 5.72 3.35
C ARG A 607 -30.19 6.72 2.97
N ASN A 608 -28.95 6.26 2.86
CA ASN A 608 -27.79 7.08 2.52
C ASN A 608 -26.90 6.35 1.51
N GLN A 609 -27.56 5.82 0.47
CA GLN A 609 -26.98 4.90 -0.50
C GLN A 609 -26.10 5.66 -1.49
N PHE A 610 -24.89 5.98 -1.04
CA PHE A 610 -23.83 6.52 -1.89
C PHE A 610 -22.89 5.38 -2.28
N GLU A 611 -23.04 4.91 -3.52
CA GLU A 611 -22.32 3.78 -4.07
C GLU A 611 -21.42 4.17 -5.23
N VAL A 612 -20.26 3.53 -5.29
CA VAL A 612 -19.25 3.73 -6.32
C VAL A 612 -18.81 2.38 -6.86
N ALA A 613 -18.75 2.27 -8.19
CA ALA A 613 -18.13 1.16 -8.90
C ALA A 613 -17.03 1.68 -9.82
N LEU A 614 -15.83 1.10 -9.69
CA LEU A 614 -14.64 1.42 -10.47
C LEU A 614 -14.30 0.22 -11.33
N PHE A 615 -14.26 0.39 -12.66
CA PHE A 615 -13.97 -0.67 -13.62
C PHE A 615 -12.66 -0.36 -14.36
N GLY A 616 -11.64 -1.18 -14.14
CA GLY A 616 -10.35 -1.09 -14.81
C GLY A 616 -9.97 -2.35 -15.58
N ASP A 617 -8.85 -2.28 -16.30
CA ASP A 617 -8.36 -3.35 -17.17
C ASP A 617 -8.11 -4.69 -16.43
N LEU A 618 -7.78 -4.63 -15.14
CA LEU A 618 -7.39 -5.80 -14.35
C LEU A 618 -8.38 -6.14 -13.24
N GLY A 619 -9.38 -5.30 -13.01
CA GLY A 619 -10.36 -5.59 -11.97
C GLY A 619 -11.46 -4.55 -11.78
N THR A 620 -12.35 -4.84 -10.84
CA THR A 620 -13.47 -4.00 -10.45
C THR A 620 -13.53 -3.88 -8.94
N ALA A 621 -13.73 -2.67 -8.43
CA ALA A 621 -14.04 -2.41 -7.02
C ALA A 621 -15.44 -1.81 -6.89
N ARG A 622 -16.27 -2.33 -5.98
CA ARG A 622 -17.61 -1.80 -5.67
C ARG A 622 -17.75 -1.61 -4.17
N PHE A 623 -18.25 -0.45 -3.76
CA PHE A 623 -18.38 -0.10 -2.36
C PHE A 623 -19.49 0.91 -2.12
N SER A 624 -19.99 0.95 -0.88
CA SER A 624 -21.11 1.78 -0.45
C SER A 624 -20.81 2.46 0.88
N VAL A 625 -21.29 3.69 1.05
CA VAL A 625 -21.24 4.40 2.34
C VAL A 625 -22.10 3.72 3.40
N GLU A 626 -23.17 2.99 3.02
CA GLU A 626 -24.00 2.25 3.97
C GLU A 626 -23.27 1.02 4.55
N LYS A 627 -22.23 0.56 3.85
CA LYS A 627 -21.32 -0.49 4.30
C LYS A 627 -19.88 0.01 4.23
N PRO A 628 -19.53 1.00 5.08
CA PRO A 628 -18.29 1.77 4.93
C PRO A 628 -17.02 0.94 5.15
N ASN A 629 -17.15 -0.25 5.76
CA ASN A 629 -16.07 -1.17 6.05
C ASN A 629 -16.03 -2.37 5.08
N GLU A 630 -16.78 -2.33 3.97
CA GLU A 630 -16.78 -3.41 2.97
C GLU A 630 -16.42 -2.86 1.57
N VAL A 631 -15.53 -3.59 0.88
CA VAL A 631 -15.23 -3.37 -0.55
C VAL A 631 -15.30 -4.70 -1.27
N HIS A 632 -16.22 -4.81 -2.24
CA HIS A 632 -16.29 -5.96 -3.13
C HIS A 632 -15.27 -5.79 -4.24
N LEU A 633 -14.33 -6.73 -4.35
CA LEU A 633 -13.20 -6.68 -5.26
C LEU A 633 -13.20 -7.91 -6.15
N ALA A 634 -13.16 -7.69 -7.46
CA ALA A 634 -13.01 -8.72 -8.48
C ALA A 634 -11.75 -8.41 -9.31
N VAL A 635 -10.66 -9.15 -9.14
CA VAL A 635 -9.36 -8.87 -9.75
C VAL A 635 -8.81 -10.07 -10.50
N ARG A 636 -8.17 -9.83 -11.65
CA ARG A 636 -7.42 -10.86 -12.36
C ARG A 636 -5.98 -10.88 -11.88
N SER A 637 -5.53 -12.03 -11.37
CA SER A 637 -4.19 -12.17 -10.78
C SER A 637 -3.51 -13.49 -11.15
N GLY A 638 -2.21 -13.59 -10.85
CA GLY A 638 -1.37 -14.74 -11.18
C GLY A 638 -0.96 -14.82 -12.65
N MET A 639 -0.07 -15.77 -12.97
CA MET A 639 0.46 -15.94 -14.34
C MET A 639 -0.61 -16.20 -15.41
N ARG A 640 -1.78 -16.71 -15.00
CA ARG A 640 -2.90 -17.05 -15.89
C ARG A 640 -4.02 -16.00 -15.89
N MET A 641 -3.89 -14.90 -15.15
CA MET A 641 -4.90 -13.84 -15.06
C MET A 641 -6.29 -14.37 -14.66
N GLU A 642 -6.33 -15.30 -13.72
CA GLU A 642 -7.58 -15.89 -13.20
C GLU A 642 -8.34 -14.86 -12.37
N LEU A 643 -9.68 -14.87 -12.48
CA LEU A 643 -10.54 -13.95 -11.75
C LEU A 643 -10.71 -14.42 -10.32
N VAL A 644 -10.37 -13.55 -9.37
CA VAL A 644 -10.57 -13.75 -7.93
C VAL A 644 -11.58 -12.71 -7.46
N GLU A 645 -12.68 -13.18 -6.85
CA GLU A 645 -13.71 -12.33 -6.25
C GLU A 645 -13.68 -12.48 -4.73
N GLN A 646 -13.71 -11.35 -4.03
CA GLN A 646 -13.73 -11.32 -2.58
C GLN A 646 -14.42 -10.05 -2.04
N THR A 647 -14.91 -10.14 -0.81
CA THR A 647 -15.30 -8.97 -0.03
C THR A 647 -14.19 -8.68 0.98
N VAL A 648 -13.56 -7.51 0.84
CA VAL A 648 -12.55 -7.04 1.78
C VAL A 648 -13.26 -6.33 2.93
N HIS A 649 -13.01 -6.79 4.15
CA HIS A 649 -13.51 -6.17 5.38
C HIS A 649 -12.42 -5.27 5.97
N LEU A 650 -12.77 -4.00 6.22
CA LEU A 650 -11.84 -2.96 6.65
C LEU A 650 -12.03 -2.63 8.13
N ASP A 651 -10.92 -2.32 8.80
CA ASP A 651 -10.92 -1.75 10.13
C ASP A 651 -10.89 -0.22 10.03
N GLY A 652 -12.05 0.40 10.20
CA GLY A 652 -12.20 1.85 10.08
C GLY A 652 -11.45 2.66 11.15
N SER A 653 -11.03 2.05 12.26
CA SER A 653 -10.26 2.75 13.31
C SER A 653 -8.86 3.18 12.86
N LYS A 654 -8.36 2.58 11.78
CA LYS A 654 -7.02 2.82 11.20
C LYS A 654 -7.03 3.90 10.11
N MET A 655 -8.19 4.47 9.81
CA MET A 655 -8.37 5.40 8.70
C MET A 655 -8.39 6.84 9.22
N THR A 656 -7.73 7.76 8.50
CA THR A 656 -7.73 9.18 8.85
C THR A 656 -9.14 9.75 8.77
N THR A 657 -9.49 10.66 9.69
CA THR A 657 -10.78 11.36 9.69
C THR A 657 -10.66 12.74 9.06
N LEU A 658 -11.77 13.32 8.58
CA LEU A 658 -11.82 14.63 7.94
C LEU A 658 -11.20 15.74 8.83
N LEU A 659 -11.60 15.80 10.10
CA LEU A 659 -11.13 16.84 11.02
C LEU A 659 -9.68 16.61 11.44
N GLN A 660 -9.24 15.35 11.51
CA GLN A 660 -7.85 15.03 11.79
C GLN A 660 -6.95 15.50 10.63
N ASP A 661 -7.29 15.18 9.38
CA ASP A 661 -6.53 15.66 8.21
C ASP A 661 -6.58 17.19 8.07
N PHE A 662 -7.66 17.83 8.54
CA PHE A 662 -7.72 19.29 8.59
C PHE A 662 -6.66 19.88 9.51
N VAL A 663 -6.60 19.44 10.78
CA VAL A 663 -5.64 19.98 11.74
C VAL A 663 -4.21 19.57 11.44
N ASP A 664 -4.00 18.36 10.90
CA ASP A 664 -2.69 17.94 10.42
C ASP A 664 -2.21 18.82 9.26
N GLY A 665 -3.12 19.23 8.37
CA GLY A 665 -2.85 20.20 7.30
C GLY A 665 -2.65 21.65 7.75
N LEU A 666 -2.94 22.00 9.01
CA LEU A 666 -2.59 23.30 9.59
C LEU A 666 -1.15 23.35 10.09
N GLU A 667 -0.61 22.20 10.54
CA GLU A 667 0.78 22.05 10.99
C GLU A 667 1.73 21.66 9.85
N ASN A 668 1.27 20.77 8.97
CA ASN A 668 2.06 20.15 7.92
C ASN A 668 1.42 20.38 6.54
N LYS A 669 1.99 19.78 5.50
CA LYS A 669 1.40 19.78 4.16
C LYS A 669 0.11 18.94 4.16
N PRO A 670 -1.02 19.45 3.63
CA PRO A 670 -2.26 18.70 3.46
C PRO A 670 -2.07 17.35 2.77
N SER A 671 -2.80 16.32 3.21
CA SER A 671 -2.74 14.99 2.59
C SER A 671 -3.32 14.98 1.17
N ALA A 672 -3.14 13.88 0.45
CA ALA A 672 -3.79 13.67 -0.84
C ALA A 672 -5.33 13.48 -0.75
N LEU A 673 -5.88 13.27 0.46
CA LEU A 673 -7.33 13.20 0.70
C LEU A 673 -7.94 14.59 0.83
N TYR A 674 -7.15 15.57 1.29
CA TYR A 674 -7.58 16.91 1.71
C TYR A 674 -8.38 17.62 0.61
N PRO A 675 -9.70 17.84 0.80
CA PRO A 675 -10.52 18.60 -0.12
C PRO A 675 -10.31 20.10 0.09
N SER A 676 -9.44 20.70 -0.73
CA SER A 676 -9.03 22.10 -0.62
C SER A 676 -10.10 23.10 -1.07
N PHE A 677 -9.85 24.39 -0.85
CA PHE A 677 -10.58 25.50 -1.47
C PHE A 677 -10.78 25.29 -2.99
N MET A 678 -9.71 24.90 -3.70
CA MET A 678 -9.76 24.69 -5.14
C MET A 678 -10.61 23.48 -5.52
N ASP A 679 -10.70 22.46 -4.66
CA ASP A 679 -11.63 21.35 -4.87
C ASP A 679 -13.08 21.81 -4.79
N GLY A 680 -13.40 22.69 -3.83
CA GLY A 680 -14.72 23.33 -3.75
C GLY A 680 -15.06 24.15 -4.99
N TYR A 681 -14.13 25.02 -5.40
CA TYR A 681 -14.30 25.86 -6.58
C TYR A 681 -14.53 25.04 -7.85
N ARG A 682 -13.71 24.01 -8.10
CA ARG A 682 -13.85 23.14 -9.28
C ARG A 682 -15.12 22.29 -9.23
N ASN A 683 -15.52 21.83 -8.04
CA ASN A 683 -16.79 21.14 -7.87
C ASN A 683 -17.97 22.05 -8.27
N GLN A 684 -17.93 23.32 -7.84
CA GLN A 684 -18.93 24.32 -8.23
C GLN A 684 -18.95 24.56 -9.75
N GLN A 685 -17.78 24.63 -10.40
CA GLN A 685 -17.68 24.75 -11.87
C GLN A 685 -18.37 23.59 -12.59
N VAL A 686 -18.05 22.36 -12.18
CA VAL A 686 -18.66 21.16 -12.78
C VAL A 686 -20.17 21.14 -12.53
N MET A 687 -20.62 21.52 -11.34
CA MET A 687 -22.04 21.61 -11.01
C MET A 687 -22.77 22.63 -11.89
N GLN A 688 -22.17 23.80 -12.14
CA GLN A 688 -22.74 24.78 -13.07
C GLN A 688 -22.84 24.23 -14.50
N ILE A 689 -21.80 23.54 -14.98
CA ILE A 689 -21.79 22.96 -16.32
C ILE A 689 -22.84 21.84 -16.44
N ILE A 690 -23.10 21.07 -15.37
CA ILE A 690 -24.18 20.08 -15.33
C ILE A 690 -25.54 20.76 -15.49
N MET A 691 -25.78 21.85 -14.74
CA MET A 691 -27.03 22.62 -14.86
C MET A 691 -27.20 23.17 -16.27
N ASP A 692 -26.17 23.82 -16.81
CA ASP A 692 -26.21 24.39 -18.16
C ASP A 692 -26.42 23.30 -19.22
N ALA A 693 -25.77 22.14 -19.09
CA ALA A 693 -25.89 21.04 -20.05
C ALA A 693 -27.30 20.40 -20.03
N ALA A 694 -27.93 20.35 -18.85
CA ALA A 694 -29.30 19.88 -18.71
C ALA A 694 -30.31 20.88 -19.28
N GLU A 695 -30.09 22.18 -19.09
CA GLU A 695 -30.94 23.24 -19.64
C GLU A 695 -30.86 23.31 -21.16
N ASP A 696 -29.65 23.26 -21.73
CA ASP A 696 -29.44 23.36 -23.18
C ASP A 696 -29.71 22.03 -23.92
N GLY A 697 -29.72 20.90 -23.22
CA GLY A 697 -29.90 19.57 -23.81
C GLY A 697 -28.74 19.12 -24.70
N VAL A 698 -27.52 19.62 -24.45
CA VAL A 698 -26.31 19.33 -25.26
C VAL A 698 -25.13 18.90 -24.39
N THR A 699 -24.17 18.20 -25.01
CA THR A 699 -22.88 17.93 -24.36
C THR A 699 -22.04 19.21 -24.28
N LYS A 700 -21.56 19.56 -23.09
CA LYS A 700 -20.67 20.70 -22.85
C LYS A 700 -19.24 20.25 -22.57
N GLN A 701 -18.28 21.02 -23.07
CA GLN A 701 -16.87 20.86 -22.66
C GLN A 701 -16.70 21.44 -21.26
N VAL A 702 -15.80 20.83 -20.49
CA VAL A 702 -15.39 21.33 -19.18
C VAL A 702 -13.99 21.89 -19.34
N ASP A 703 -13.91 23.21 -19.35
CA ASP A 703 -12.64 23.93 -19.39
C ASP A 703 -12.32 24.45 -17.98
N LEU A 704 -11.41 23.75 -17.30
CA LEU A 704 -10.94 24.13 -15.96
C LEU A 704 -9.59 24.88 -16.03
N THR A 705 -9.20 25.43 -17.18
CA THR A 705 -7.88 26.08 -17.40
C THR A 705 -7.65 27.40 -16.64
N GLY A 706 -8.54 27.77 -15.72
CA GLY A 706 -8.20 28.74 -14.67
C GLY A 706 -7.10 28.17 -13.78
N GLN A 707 -5.84 28.48 -14.07
CA GLN A 707 -4.66 28.01 -13.34
C GLN A 707 -4.79 28.23 -11.82
N PRO A 708 -4.24 27.32 -10.98
CA PRO A 708 -4.12 27.54 -9.54
C PRO A 708 -3.45 28.88 -9.21
#